data_AF-A0A7J7GW44-F1
#
_entry.id   AF-A0A7J7GW44-F1
#
_cell.length_a   1.000
_cell.length_b   1.000
_cell.length_c   1.000
_cell.angle_alpha   90.00
_cell.angle_beta   90.00
_cell.angle_gamma   90.00
#
_symmetry.space_group_name_H-M   'P 1'
#
loop_
_entity.id
_entity.type
_entity.pdbx_description
1 polymer ?
#
loop_
_entity_poly.entity_id
_entity_poly.type
_entity_poly.pdbx_seq_one_letter_code
_entity_poly.pdbx_strand_id
1 'polypeptide(L)'
;MDIQDYAGLSETLQMLPPPPGSFLDREELIQHVGEFAISQGYVVTIKQSKKDRVVILGCDRGGVYRNRRKPIDEASGEHSRKRKTGSRLTNCPFECVGKKDDGLWVLTIKNGEHNHEPLKDISEHPSARRFTETEVLLIKEMTEAGLKPRQILKRLRQSNPELLSTPKHVYNVKAKLRHGNLAVKRFKTLRPQASVVGNIHLPSTSEPSWRQRYPPQRVPNLIGGRFVDSQSLASIDIINPATQQVVSQVPLTSAEEFRAAVFAAKRAFPSWRNTPATTRQRIMFKLQDLIRRDIDKLALNITTEQGKTLKDAYSEVLRGLEVVEHACGTASLQMGEFASNVPNGIDTYSIREPLGVCAGICPFNFPAMIPLWMFPIAVTCGNTFILKPSEKDPGASIILAELAMEAGLPNGVLSVVHGTNEIMNAICDDDDIKAISFVGSDTSNMGAKNPAIVLPDANMDATLNALVAAGFGAAGQREDKLVERAKSLKVNAGTEPDADLDANPLSWGRYGNGASIFTTSGAAARKFQTEVEAGQVGINVPVAAPLPFFSFTGSKASFAGDLNFLARSLSPQIFAFTNPHLSTAAEPSLKPRSPPRVPNLIGGRFVDSQSSEFIDVINPATQEVVSQLPLTTNDEFKAAVSAAKQAFPSWRNTPITTRQRIMFKLQELIRRDMDKIAMNITTEQGKTLKDAQGDVFRGLEVVEHACGMATLQMGEFAPNVSNGIDTYSLREPLGVCAGICPFNFPAMIPLWMFPVATTCGNTFILKPSEKDPGASIMLAELAKEAGLPDGVLNIVHGTNSNMGAKNHGVVMPDANVDATLNALAAAGFGAAGQRCMALSTVVLVGGSKSWEDKLVERAKALKVSAGMEPDADLGPVISKQAKERIYKLIQSGIESGARLLLDGRNIRVPGYEQGNFIGPTILSDVTPDMECYKVSYILVLKDLFLFFGVYGNGAAIFTTSGVVARKFQNEIEAGQVGINVPIPVPLAFFSFTGSKASFAGDLNFYGKGGVHFYTQVKTVTQQWKDLPGGSGVSLAMPTSQK
;
A
#
# COMPACT_ATOMS: atom_id res chain seq x y z
N MET A 1 40.32 -47.22 -26.94
CA MET A 1 41.20 -48.32 -26.47
C MET A 1 41.99 -47.78 -25.31
N ASP A 2 42.04 -48.58 -24.27
CA ASP A 2 42.25 -48.20 -22.87
C ASP A 2 43.65 -47.69 -22.56
N ILE A 3 43.72 -46.78 -21.59
CA ILE A 3 44.92 -46.55 -20.78
C ILE A 3 44.59 -47.08 -19.39
N GLN A 4 45.20 -48.23 -19.06
CA GLN A 4 45.27 -48.79 -17.72
C GLN A 4 46.30 -48.06 -16.87
N ASP A 5 45.91 -47.83 -15.62
CA ASP A 5 46.66 -47.91 -14.37
C ASP A 5 48.19 -47.76 -14.37
N TYR A 6 48.65 -46.75 -13.62
CA TYR A 6 49.68 -46.94 -12.60
C TYR A 6 49.26 -46.24 -11.31
N ALA A 7 48.88 -47.05 -10.32
CA ALA A 7 48.87 -46.68 -8.91
C ALA A 7 50.25 -47.03 -8.32
N GLY A 8 50.86 -46.09 -7.61
CA GLY A 8 52.06 -46.34 -6.80
C GLY A 8 52.68 -45.07 -6.21
N LEU A 9 52.71 -45.00 -4.87
CA LEU A 9 53.39 -44.01 -4.00
C LEU A 9 52.61 -42.72 -3.67
N SER A 10 51.64 -42.85 -2.76
CA SER A 10 51.28 -41.75 -1.85
C SER A 10 52.33 -41.70 -0.73
N GLU A 11 53.37 -40.86 -0.88
CA GLU A 11 54.19 -40.45 0.27
C GLU A 11 53.29 -39.65 1.22
N THR A 12 52.92 -40.24 2.35
CA THR A 12 52.39 -39.49 3.49
C THR A 12 53.44 -38.45 3.91
N LEU A 13 53.16 -37.16 3.68
CA LEU A 13 53.99 -36.05 4.17
C LEU A 13 54.12 -36.14 5.70
N GLN A 14 55.35 -36.36 6.18
CA GLN A 14 55.67 -36.38 7.62
C GLN A 14 56.24 -35.03 8.05
N MET A 15 55.93 -34.60 9.28
CA MET A 15 56.52 -33.40 9.90
C MET A 15 58.03 -33.57 10.06
N LEU A 16 58.82 -32.67 9.46
CA LEU A 16 60.28 -32.68 9.59
C LEU A 16 60.75 -31.76 10.73
N PRO A 17 61.87 -32.07 11.42
CA PRO A 17 62.50 -31.14 12.34
C PRO A 17 63.31 -30.05 11.60
N PRO A 18 63.50 -28.86 12.19
CA PRO A 18 64.34 -27.81 11.62
C PRO A 18 65.77 -28.32 11.37
N PRO A 19 66.38 -27.96 10.24
CA PRO A 19 67.76 -28.34 9.95
C PRO A 19 68.71 -27.80 11.02
N PRO A 20 69.72 -28.57 11.46
CA PRO A 20 70.75 -28.07 12.37
C PRO A 20 71.48 -26.86 11.79
N GLY A 21 71.87 -25.91 12.64
CA GLY A 21 72.57 -24.70 12.20
C GLY A 21 73.20 -23.93 13.35
N SER A 22 74.09 -23.00 13.01
CA SER A 22 74.75 -22.06 13.94
C SER A 22 74.28 -20.64 13.63
N PHE A 23 73.92 -19.89 14.66
CA PHE A 23 73.31 -18.56 14.54
C PHE A 23 74.11 -17.53 15.33
N LEU A 24 74.18 -16.28 14.86
CA LEU A 24 74.97 -15.22 15.50
C LEU A 24 74.40 -14.84 16.85
N ASP A 25 73.08 -14.87 16.98
CA ASP A 25 72.39 -14.59 18.23
C ASP A 25 71.18 -15.50 18.50
N ARG A 26 70.64 -15.33 19.70
CA ARG A 26 69.55 -16.14 20.24
C ARG A 26 68.24 -15.92 19.47
N GLU A 27 67.98 -14.69 19.04
CA GLU A 27 66.72 -14.34 18.40
C GLU A 27 66.70 -14.88 16.97
N GLU A 28 67.85 -14.85 16.27
CA GLU A 28 68.03 -15.45 14.95
C GLU A 28 67.75 -16.97 14.97
N LEU A 29 68.26 -17.70 15.98
CA LEU A 29 67.94 -19.13 16.16
C LEU A 29 66.45 -19.38 16.38
N ILE A 30 65.79 -18.55 17.19
CA ILE A 30 64.35 -18.69 17.50
C ILE A 30 63.51 -18.39 16.27
N GLN A 31 63.90 -17.38 15.50
CA GLN A 31 63.25 -17.01 14.26
C GLN A 31 63.36 -18.14 13.23
N HIS A 32 64.57 -18.69 13.03
CA HIS A 32 64.80 -19.81 12.12
C HIS A 32 63.91 -21.03 12.46
N VAL A 33 63.87 -21.44 13.74
CA VAL A 33 63.02 -22.57 14.18
C VAL A 33 61.54 -22.23 14.03
N GLY A 34 61.15 -20.97 14.24
CA GLY A 34 59.76 -20.50 14.10
C GLY A 34 59.27 -20.48 12.65
N GLU A 35 60.07 -19.97 11.72
CA GLU A 35 59.76 -19.91 10.30
C GLU A 35 59.69 -21.30 9.67
N PHE A 36 60.63 -22.18 10.02
CA PHE A 36 60.61 -23.57 9.58
C PHE A 36 59.39 -24.33 10.12
N ALA A 37 58.99 -24.08 11.36
CA ALA A 37 57.79 -24.70 11.92
C ALA A 37 56.51 -24.29 11.19
N ILE A 38 56.41 -23.02 10.78
CA ILE A 38 55.28 -22.52 10.00
C ILE A 38 55.23 -23.21 8.64
N SER A 39 56.37 -23.35 7.95
CA SER A 39 56.43 -24.02 6.65
C SER A 39 56.11 -25.53 6.73
N GLN A 40 56.28 -26.14 7.90
CA GLN A 40 55.99 -27.54 8.16
C GLN A 40 54.66 -27.79 8.92
N GLY A 41 53.84 -26.76 9.14
CA GLY A 41 52.49 -26.92 9.70
C GLY A 41 52.45 -27.26 11.20
N TYR A 42 53.36 -26.74 12.02
CA TYR A 42 53.33 -26.88 13.48
C TYR A 42 53.80 -25.61 14.21
N VAL A 43 53.56 -25.52 15.53
CA VAL A 43 53.80 -24.30 16.33
C VAL A 43 54.93 -24.50 17.32
N VAL A 44 55.79 -23.50 17.47
CA VAL A 44 56.92 -23.54 18.42
C VAL A 44 56.58 -22.78 19.69
N THR A 45 56.90 -23.39 20.83
CA THR A 45 56.76 -22.79 22.16
C THR A 45 58.08 -22.84 22.92
N ILE A 46 58.44 -21.76 23.60
CA ILE A 46 59.66 -21.73 24.42
C ILE A 46 59.39 -22.48 25.73
N LYS A 47 59.89 -23.71 25.86
CA LYS A 47 59.76 -24.54 27.07
C LYS A 47 60.70 -24.07 28.19
N GLN A 48 61.95 -23.76 27.83
CA GLN A 48 62.96 -23.28 28.78
C GLN A 48 63.88 -22.28 28.10
N SER A 49 64.31 -21.23 28.79
CA SER A 49 65.26 -20.27 28.21
C SER A 49 66.08 -19.61 29.31
N LYS A 50 67.41 -19.74 29.22
CA LYS A 50 68.40 -18.93 29.93
C LYS A 50 69.11 -18.09 28.88
N LYS A 51 68.86 -16.76 28.90
CA LYS A 51 69.23 -15.81 27.84
C LYS A 51 70.67 -15.98 27.33
N ASP A 52 71.59 -16.38 28.20
CA ASP A 52 73.02 -16.36 27.89
C ASP A 52 73.65 -17.74 27.64
N ARG A 53 72.87 -18.84 27.71
CA ARG A 53 73.44 -20.20 27.62
C ARG A 53 72.62 -21.22 26.83
N VAL A 54 71.30 -21.28 27.02
CA VAL A 54 70.46 -22.35 26.43
C VAL A 54 69.02 -21.87 26.19
N VAL A 55 68.44 -22.27 25.06
CA VAL A 55 67.01 -22.18 24.77
C VAL A 55 66.47 -23.54 24.33
N ILE A 56 65.35 -23.97 24.91
CA ILE A 56 64.64 -25.20 24.56
C ILE A 56 63.28 -24.80 23.99
N LEU A 57 63.04 -25.23 22.76
CA LEU A 57 61.86 -24.95 21.96
C LEU A 57 61.09 -26.26 21.74
N GLY A 58 59.85 -26.30 22.21
CA GLY A 58 58.92 -27.40 21.99
C GLY A 58 58.03 -27.12 20.79
N CYS A 59 58.10 -27.98 19.79
CA CYS A 59 57.18 -27.99 18.64
C CYS A 59 55.87 -28.65 19.09
N ASP A 60 54.70 -28.14 18.69
CA ASP A 60 53.33 -28.65 18.97
C ASP A 60 52.46 -28.63 17.71
N ARG A 61 51.70 -29.70 17.45
CA ARG A 61 50.75 -29.79 16.32
C ARG A 61 49.30 -29.51 16.74
N GLY A 62 49.02 -29.30 18.02
CA GLY A 62 47.69 -28.91 18.52
C GLY A 62 46.64 -30.02 18.43
N GLY A 63 46.18 -30.51 19.59
CA GLY A 63 45.07 -31.46 19.69
C GLY A 63 43.96 -30.95 20.60
N VAL A 64 42.71 -31.18 20.21
CA VAL A 64 41.53 -30.88 21.05
C VAL A 64 41.46 -31.87 22.20
N TYR A 65 41.31 -31.36 23.42
CA TYR A 65 40.92 -32.13 24.60
C TYR A 65 39.58 -32.82 24.29
N ARG A 66 39.56 -34.13 24.02
CA ARG A 66 38.30 -34.89 23.91
C ARG A 66 37.57 -34.79 25.25
N ASN A 67 36.66 -33.83 25.36
CA ASN A 67 35.62 -33.86 26.39
C ASN A 67 34.75 -35.07 26.06
N ARG A 68 34.90 -36.16 26.84
CA ARG A 68 33.95 -37.26 26.87
C ARG A 68 32.57 -36.69 27.22
N ARG A 69 31.72 -36.51 26.21
CA ARG A 69 30.28 -36.73 26.33
C ARG A 69 29.95 -37.84 25.35
N LYS A 70 29.97 -39.08 25.85
CA LYS A 70 29.26 -40.19 25.22
C LYS A 70 27.75 -39.95 25.42
N PRO A 71 26.89 -40.39 24.50
CA PRO A 71 25.48 -40.60 24.81
C PRO A 71 25.39 -41.63 25.93
N ILE A 72 24.49 -41.40 26.88
CA ILE A 72 24.14 -42.39 27.90
C ILE A 72 23.27 -43.43 27.17
N ASP A 73 23.85 -44.60 26.92
CA ASP A 73 23.09 -45.85 26.89
C ASP A 73 23.34 -46.54 28.24
N GLU A 74 22.26 -46.88 28.92
CA GLU A 74 22.25 -47.64 30.16
C GLU A 74 22.68 -49.08 29.90
N ALA A 75 23.82 -49.50 30.46
CA ALA A 75 24.02 -50.85 30.99
C ALA A 75 25.35 -50.96 31.74
N SER A 76 25.28 -51.51 32.95
CA SER A 76 26.35 -52.12 33.77
C SER A 76 27.34 -51.20 34.56
N GLY A 77 27.18 -51.23 35.89
CA GLY A 77 28.18 -51.84 36.78
C GLY A 77 29.41 -51.04 37.24
N GLU A 78 29.33 -50.57 38.50
CA GLU A 78 30.40 -50.50 39.52
C GLU A 78 31.71 -49.66 39.34
N HIS A 79 31.82 -48.70 40.27
CA HIS A 79 32.92 -48.41 41.20
C HIS A 79 34.26 -47.71 40.81
N SER A 80 34.43 -46.57 41.51
CA SER A 80 35.60 -46.14 42.29
C SER A 80 36.69 -45.26 41.64
N ARG A 81 36.98 -44.17 42.35
CA ARG A 81 37.93 -43.08 42.05
C ARG A 81 39.38 -43.51 42.36
N LYS A 82 40.32 -43.14 41.49
CA LYS A 82 41.71 -42.80 41.88
C LYS A 82 42.08 -41.41 41.37
N ARG A 83 42.75 -40.63 42.24
CA ARG A 83 43.18 -39.25 42.03
C ARG A 83 44.71 -39.23 42.06
N LYS A 84 45.40 -38.73 41.02
CA LYS A 84 46.66 -37.93 41.15
C LYS A 84 47.27 -37.44 39.81
N THR A 85 47.50 -36.12 39.78
CA THR A 85 48.68 -35.36 39.29
C THR A 85 49.27 -35.56 37.88
N GLY A 86 49.39 -34.44 37.15
CA GLY A 86 50.58 -34.15 36.31
C GLY A 86 50.39 -34.14 34.79
N SER A 87 50.53 -32.95 34.18
CA SER A 87 50.71 -32.67 32.74
C SER A 87 49.53 -32.89 31.78
N ARG A 88 48.81 -31.79 31.50
CA ARG A 88 47.98 -31.64 30.30
C ARG A 88 48.82 -30.90 29.26
N LEU A 89 49.35 -31.61 28.25
CA LEU A 89 49.86 -31.18 26.93
C LEU A 89 51.04 -32.09 26.52
N THR A 90 50.77 -33.19 25.83
CA THR A 90 51.79 -33.92 25.06
C THR A 90 51.12 -34.40 23.79
N ASN A 91 51.40 -33.73 22.67
CA ASN A 91 51.21 -34.34 21.35
C ASN A 91 52.06 -33.66 20.28
N CYS A 92 53.36 -33.52 20.53
CA CYS A 92 54.33 -33.31 19.45
C CYS A 92 55.75 -33.75 19.89
N PRO A 93 56.58 -34.24 18.95
CA PRO A 93 57.42 -35.41 19.20
C PRO A 93 58.94 -35.15 19.25
N PHE A 94 59.41 -33.89 19.14
CA PHE A 94 60.82 -33.52 19.28
C PHE A 94 61.03 -32.15 19.91
N GLU A 95 62.24 -31.92 20.42
CA GLU A 95 62.64 -30.65 21.04
C GLU A 95 63.85 -30.06 20.30
N CYS A 96 63.76 -28.77 20.01
CA CYS A 96 64.85 -27.99 19.43
C CYS A 96 65.62 -27.33 20.58
N VAL A 97 66.90 -27.65 20.73
CA VAL A 97 67.77 -27.15 21.80
C VAL A 97 68.85 -26.27 21.19
N GLY A 98 68.77 -24.96 21.39
CA GLY A 98 69.83 -24.02 21.08
C GLY A 98 70.78 -23.86 22.28
N LYS A 99 72.07 -24.15 22.11
CA LYS A 99 73.11 -23.88 23.11
C LYS A 99 74.12 -22.89 22.58
N LYS A 100 74.59 -21.97 23.42
CA LYS A 100 75.68 -21.06 23.04
C LYS A 100 77.02 -21.79 23.18
N ASP A 101 77.75 -21.90 22.08
CA ASP A 101 79.05 -22.56 21.97
C ASP A 101 79.99 -21.70 21.09
N ASP A 102 81.19 -21.41 21.58
CA ASP A 102 82.19 -20.52 20.92
C ASP A 102 81.64 -19.20 20.34
N GLY A 103 80.75 -18.54 21.09
CA GLY A 103 80.18 -17.25 20.70
C GLY A 103 78.95 -17.33 19.79
N LEU A 104 78.69 -18.49 19.17
CA LEU A 104 77.53 -18.75 18.30
C LEU A 104 76.46 -19.58 19.03
N TRP A 105 75.23 -19.53 18.55
CA TRP A 105 74.12 -20.35 19.02
C TRP A 105 73.96 -21.58 18.12
N VAL A 106 74.25 -22.77 18.64
CA VAL A 106 74.15 -24.03 17.90
C VAL A 106 72.83 -24.71 18.19
N LEU A 107 72.07 -25.05 17.15
CA LEU A 107 70.81 -25.79 17.24
C LEU A 107 71.04 -27.31 17.17
N THR A 108 70.52 -28.02 18.16
CA THR A 108 70.49 -29.49 18.20
C THR A 108 69.06 -29.99 18.37
N ILE A 109 68.66 -31.01 17.61
CA ILE A 109 67.35 -31.65 17.73
C ILE A 109 67.43 -32.84 18.68
N LYS A 110 66.56 -32.90 19.67
CA LYS A 110 66.36 -34.05 20.56
C LYS A 110 65.14 -34.85 20.14
N ASN A 111 65.28 -36.18 20.15
CA ASN A 111 64.27 -37.18 19.80
C ASN A 111 63.83 -37.16 18.32
N GLY A 112 64.78 -37.02 17.37
CA GLY A 112 64.61 -36.73 15.93
C GLY A 112 63.84 -37.69 15.02
N GLU A 113 63.30 -38.82 15.50
CA GLU A 113 62.50 -39.76 14.67
C GLU A 113 61.01 -39.76 15.06
N HIS A 114 60.12 -39.44 14.12
CA HIS A 114 58.67 -39.40 14.38
C HIS A 114 57.81 -39.39 13.11
N ASN A 115 56.62 -39.98 13.21
CA ASN A 115 55.72 -40.35 12.11
C ASN A 115 54.39 -39.56 12.10
N HIS A 116 54.42 -38.27 12.42
CA HIS A 116 53.21 -37.44 12.52
C HIS A 116 52.97 -36.61 11.25
N GLU A 117 51.71 -36.54 10.81
CA GLU A 117 51.27 -35.69 9.69
C GLU A 117 51.19 -34.20 10.12
N PRO A 118 51.58 -33.26 9.24
CA PRO A 118 51.47 -31.82 9.48
C PRO A 118 50.02 -31.34 9.52
N LEU A 119 49.74 -30.22 10.20
CA LEU A 119 48.42 -29.59 10.15
C LEU A 119 48.13 -29.08 8.73
N LYS A 120 46.94 -29.40 8.20
CA LYS A 120 46.47 -28.90 6.90
C LYS A 120 46.18 -27.40 6.91
N ASP A 121 45.74 -26.86 8.05
CA ASP A 121 45.54 -25.44 8.27
C ASP A 121 45.98 -25.04 9.69
N ILE A 122 46.95 -24.13 9.79
CA ILE A 122 47.49 -23.64 11.07
C ILE A 122 46.50 -22.76 11.84
N SER A 123 45.47 -22.24 11.18
CA SER A 123 44.39 -21.45 11.79
C SER A 123 43.56 -22.28 12.79
N GLU A 124 43.54 -23.61 12.61
CA GLU A 124 42.86 -24.54 13.50
C GLU A 124 43.60 -24.74 14.84
N HIS A 125 44.88 -24.34 14.93
CA HIS A 125 45.70 -24.54 16.12
C HIS A 125 45.25 -23.62 17.28
N PRO A 126 45.19 -24.10 18.55
CA PRO A 126 44.78 -23.28 19.70
C PRO A 126 45.60 -22.00 19.94
N SER A 127 46.81 -21.90 19.38
CA SER A 127 47.63 -20.67 19.42
C SER A 127 47.11 -19.55 18.50
N ALA A 128 46.35 -19.86 17.45
CA ALA A 128 45.70 -18.86 16.58
C ALA A 128 44.64 -18.03 17.33
N ARG A 129 44.20 -18.50 18.51
CA ARG A 129 43.25 -17.81 19.40
C ARG A 129 43.93 -17.00 20.52
N ARG A 130 45.25 -16.75 20.42
CA ARG A 130 46.04 -15.93 21.35
C ARG A 130 46.21 -14.51 20.79
N PHE A 131 46.50 -13.57 21.68
CA PHE A 131 46.75 -12.17 21.34
C PHE A 131 48.24 -11.91 21.11
N THR A 132 48.58 -11.00 20.19
CA THR A 132 49.94 -10.49 20.02
C THR A 132 50.37 -9.59 21.18
N GLU A 133 51.66 -9.28 21.29
CA GLU A 133 52.16 -8.38 22.35
C GLU A 133 51.49 -7.00 22.28
N THR A 134 51.33 -6.46 21.08
CA THR A 134 50.61 -5.20 20.80
C THR A 134 49.14 -5.27 21.18
N GLU A 135 48.45 -6.37 20.87
CA GLU A 135 47.05 -6.57 21.26
C GLU A 135 46.89 -6.69 22.78
N VAL A 136 47.85 -7.30 23.50
CA VAL A 136 47.83 -7.36 24.97
C VAL A 136 48.01 -5.97 25.60
N LEU A 137 48.84 -5.10 25.01
CA LEU A 137 48.97 -3.69 25.42
C LEU A 137 47.65 -2.94 25.24
N LEU A 138 47.02 -3.07 24.06
CA LEU A 138 45.72 -2.46 23.78
C LEU A 138 44.62 -3.00 24.71
N ILE A 139 44.64 -4.31 25.04
CA ILE A 139 43.73 -4.89 26.04
C ILE A 139 43.94 -4.25 27.40
N LYS A 140 45.19 -3.95 27.79
CA LYS A 140 45.52 -3.30 29.06
C LYS A 140 44.95 -1.87 29.10
N GLU A 141 45.24 -1.05 28.10
CA GLU A 141 44.74 0.33 28.00
C GLU A 141 43.21 0.40 28.00
N MET A 142 42.56 -0.42 27.16
CA MET A 142 41.10 -0.47 27.13
C MET A 142 40.50 -1.04 28.42
N THR A 143 41.25 -1.87 29.15
CA THR A 143 40.83 -2.36 30.46
C THR A 143 40.88 -1.28 31.53
N GLU A 144 41.93 -0.46 31.52
CA GLU A 144 42.09 0.70 32.40
C GLU A 144 41.03 1.76 32.08
N ALA A 145 40.65 1.92 30.81
CA ALA A 145 39.53 2.75 30.36
C ALA A 145 38.13 2.15 30.66
N GLY A 146 38.04 1.03 31.38
CA GLY A 146 36.78 0.46 31.86
C GLY A 146 35.99 -0.40 30.86
N LEU A 147 36.53 -0.71 29.67
CA LEU A 147 35.78 -1.48 28.66
C LEU A 147 35.57 -2.94 29.07
N LYS A 148 34.38 -3.48 28.75
CA LYS A 148 34.03 -4.89 28.97
C LYS A 148 34.73 -5.79 27.94
N PRO A 149 35.05 -7.07 28.26
CA PRO A 149 35.75 -7.99 27.35
C PRO A 149 35.17 -8.11 25.93
N ARG A 150 33.84 -8.03 25.78
CA ARG A 150 33.17 -8.03 24.47
C ARG A 150 33.47 -6.77 23.65
N GLN A 151 33.56 -5.61 24.29
CA GLN A 151 33.88 -4.33 23.65
C GLN A 151 35.36 -4.28 23.24
N ILE A 152 36.24 -4.75 24.13
CA ILE A 152 37.68 -4.88 23.83
C ILE A 152 37.90 -5.79 22.64
N LEU A 153 37.27 -6.97 22.62
CA LEU A 153 37.40 -7.90 21.50
C LEU A 153 36.81 -7.33 20.21
N LYS A 154 35.68 -6.61 20.28
CA LYS A 154 35.09 -5.91 19.12
C LYS A 154 36.10 -4.90 18.54
N ARG A 155 36.79 -4.13 19.37
CA ARG A 155 37.82 -3.17 18.93
C ARG A 155 39.07 -3.86 18.38
N LEU A 156 39.58 -4.90 19.02
CA LEU A 156 40.73 -5.64 18.49
C LEU A 156 40.42 -6.28 17.13
N ARG A 157 39.17 -6.71 16.90
CA ARG A 157 38.72 -7.23 15.60
C ARG A 157 38.54 -6.16 14.53
N GLN A 158 38.39 -4.89 14.89
CA GLN A 158 38.43 -3.81 13.92
C GLN A 158 39.84 -3.64 13.34
N SER A 159 40.89 -3.80 14.15
CA SER A 159 42.28 -3.77 13.70
C SER A 159 42.79 -5.12 13.17
N ASN A 160 42.18 -6.23 13.59
CA ASN A 160 42.58 -7.59 13.20
C ASN A 160 41.33 -8.48 13.02
N PRO A 161 40.66 -8.41 11.85
CA PRO A 161 39.42 -9.16 11.59
C PRO A 161 39.58 -10.67 11.75
N GLU A 162 40.77 -11.20 11.47
CA GLU A 162 41.12 -12.61 11.60
C GLU A 162 41.40 -13.07 13.04
N LEU A 163 41.15 -12.23 14.04
CA LEU A 163 41.37 -12.56 15.44
C LEU A 163 40.32 -13.57 15.95
N LEU A 164 40.70 -14.85 15.97
CA LEU A 164 39.90 -15.99 16.45
C LEU A 164 39.73 -16.05 17.99
N SER A 165 40.21 -15.04 18.70
CA SER A 165 40.08 -14.93 20.16
C SER A 165 38.62 -14.73 20.59
N THR A 166 38.25 -15.19 21.78
CA THR A 166 36.90 -15.08 22.34
C THR A 166 36.87 -14.12 23.54
N PRO A 167 35.69 -13.64 23.99
CA PRO A 167 35.60 -12.80 25.19
C PRO A 167 36.20 -13.45 26.44
N LYS A 168 36.18 -14.80 26.50
CA LYS A 168 36.82 -15.59 27.55
C LYS A 168 38.35 -15.46 27.52
N HIS A 169 38.96 -15.37 26.34
CA HIS A 169 40.41 -15.13 26.21
C HIS A 169 40.78 -13.73 26.70
N VAL A 170 40.01 -12.69 26.35
CA VAL A 170 40.23 -11.33 26.87
C VAL A 170 40.06 -11.31 28.39
N TYR A 171 39.04 -11.98 28.93
CA TYR A 171 38.84 -12.10 30.37
C TYR A 171 40.06 -12.70 31.09
N ASN A 172 40.65 -13.77 30.54
CA ASN A 172 41.86 -14.39 31.09
C ASN A 172 43.07 -13.44 31.08
N VAL A 173 43.22 -12.61 30.05
CA VAL A 173 44.26 -11.57 29.99
C VAL A 173 44.00 -10.49 31.03
N LYS A 174 42.76 -9.98 31.14
CA LYS A 174 42.37 -9.01 32.18
C LYS A 174 42.63 -9.53 33.59
N ALA A 175 42.34 -10.80 33.86
CA ALA A 175 42.62 -11.43 35.14
C ALA A 175 44.12 -11.42 35.46
N LYS A 176 44.98 -11.79 34.51
CA LYS A 176 46.44 -11.76 34.68
C LYS A 176 47.01 -10.36 34.88
N LEU A 177 46.47 -9.37 34.17
CA LEU A 177 46.87 -7.96 34.31
C LEU A 177 46.50 -7.38 35.69
N ARG A 178 45.36 -7.77 36.26
CA ARG A 178 44.92 -7.33 37.60
C ARG A 178 45.76 -7.90 38.75
N HIS A 179 46.44 -9.04 38.56
CA HIS A 179 47.27 -9.66 39.59
C HIS A 179 48.71 -9.10 39.65
N GLY A 180 48.99 -7.93 39.08
CA GLY A 180 50.26 -7.20 39.28
C GLY A 180 51.50 -7.84 38.63
N ASN A 181 51.35 -8.81 37.73
CA ASN A 181 52.48 -9.39 36.99
C ASN A 181 52.92 -8.43 35.86
N LEU A 182 53.66 -7.39 36.24
CA LEU A 182 54.19 -6.33 35.40
C LEU A 182 55.43 -6.79 34.61
N ALA A 183 55.21 -7.26 33.39
CA ALA A 183 56.03 -7.00 32.21
C ALA A 183 55.34 -7.64 31.00
N VAL A 184 54.90 -6.82 30.03
CA VAL A 184 54.29 -7.30 28.77
C VAL A 184 55.21 -8.29 28.04
N LYS A 185 56.54 -8.13 28.19
CA LYS A 185 57.59 -9.05 27.72
C LYS A 185 57.52 -10.49 28.26
N ARG A 186 56.67 -10.82 29.25
CA ARG A 186 56.49 -12.19 29.78
C ARG A 186 55.30 -12.96 29.18
N PHE A 187 54.49 -12.36 28.31
CA PHE A 187 53.46 -13.08 27.56
C PHE A 187 54.09 -13.87 26.40
N LYS A 188 54.89 -14.90 26.72
CA LYS A 188 55.50 -15.79 25.72
C LYS A 188 54.43 -16.63 25.03
N THR A 189 54.02 -16.26 23.82
CA THR A 189 53.72 -17.20 22.72
C THR A 189 53.43 -16.46 21.42
N LEU A 190 54.21 -16.82 20.38
CA LEU A 190 54.11 -16.34 19.02
C LEU A 190 52.76 -16.75 18.40
N ARG A 191 51.93 -15.78 18.00
CA ARG A 191 51.05 -15.95 16.84
C ARG A 191 51.92 -15.62 15.62
N PRO A 192 52.07 -16.50 14.62
CA PRO A 192 52.80 -16.17 13.40
C PRO A 192 52.24 -14.89 12.77
N GLN A 193 53.10 -13.92 12.45
CA GLN A 193 52.74 -12.84 11.53
C GLN A 193 52.87 -13.39 10.11
N ALA A 194 51.73 -13.68 9.47
CA ALA A 194 51.73 -13.89 8.04
C ALA A 194 51.61 -12.51 7.36
N SER A 195 52.70 -11.99 6.78
CA SER A 195 52.69 -11.29 5.49
C SER A 195 54.02 -10.58 5.18
N VAL A 196 54.75 -11.02 4.15
CA VAL A 196 55.78 -10.28 3.36
C VAL A 196 55.87 -11.05 2.01
N VAL A 197 55.54 -10.59 0.78
CA VAL A 197 55.32 -9.28 0.12
C VAL A 197 54.27 -9.43 -0.99
N GLY A 198 53.49 -8.37 -1.27
CA GLY A 198 52.72 -8.27 -2.51
C GLY A 198 51.78 -7.07 -2.68
N ASN A 199 52.19 -5.86 -2.25
CA ASN A 199 51.60 -4.54 -2.57
C ASN A 199 50.10 -4.23 -2.29
N ILE A 200 49.90 -3.50 -1.17
CA ILE A 200 49.02 -2.33 -0.94
C ILE A 200 47.66 -2.29 -1.68
N HIS A 201 46.58 -2.59 -0.95
CA HIS A 201 45.32 -1.81 -0.92
C HIS A 201 44.51 -2.15 0.34
N LEU A 202 43.90 -1.14 0.99
CA LEU A 202 43.08 -1.28 2.20
C LEU A 202 41.80 -2.12 1.95
N PRO A 203 41.27 -2.88 2.93
CA PRO A 203 40.09 -3.72 2.71
C PRO A 203 38.79 -2.90 2.76
N SER A 204 38.05 -2.92 1.64
CA SER A 204 36.66 -2.52 1.55
C SER A 204 35.76 -3.52 2.30
N THR A 205 34.67 -2.98 2.84
CA THR A 205 33.45 -3.68 3.25
C THR A 205 33.05 -4.70 2.20
N SER A 206 32.85 -5.97 2.59
CA SER A 206 32.42 -7.03 1.68
C SER A 206 31.12 -6.66 0.98
N GLU A 207 31.21 -6.38 -0.32
CA GLU A 207 30.07 -6.11 -1.18
C GLU A 207 29.17 -7.35 -1.37
N PRO A 208 27.86 -7.18 -1.64
CA PRO A 208 26.91 -8.27 -1.90
C PRO A 208 27.39 -9.28 -2.95
N SER A 209 26.89 -10.52 -2.89
CA SER A 209 27.32 -11.62 -3.77
C SER A 209 27.22 -11.32 -5.27
N TRP A 210 26.32 -10.41 -5.67
CA TRP A 210 26.20 -9.95 -7.04
C TRP A 210 27.31 -8.99 -7.47
N ARG A 211 28.17 -8.46 -6.57
CA ARG A 211 29.15 -7.38 -6.83
C ARG A 211 30.60 -7.74 -7.21
N GLN A 212 30.98 -9.02 -7.18
CA GLN A 212 32.42 -9.38 -7.11
C GLN A 212 33.17 -9.69 -8.42
N ARG A 213 32.71 -9.32 -9.63
CA ARG A 213 33.48 -9.59 -10.89
C ARG A 213 33.35 -8.44 -11.93
N TYR A 214 34.47 -7.74 -12.25
CA TYR A 214 34.65 -6.59 -13.20
C TYR A 214 33.87 -6.70 -14.55
N PRO A 215 33.45 -5.65 -15.32
CA PRO A 215 33.64 -4.17 -15.33
C PRO A 215 32.39 -3.41 -14.76
N PRO A 216 31.97 -2.13 -15.07
CA PRO A 216 30.91 -1.50 -14.28
C PRO A 216 29.65 -2.33 -14.40
N GLN A 217 29.20 -2.79 -13.25
CA GLN A 217 28.39 -3.98 -13.18
C GLN A 217 26.95 -3.67 -13.55
N ARG A 218 26.31 -4.52 -14.34
CA ARG A 218 24.91 -4.29 -14.70
C ARG A 218 24.00 -4.59 -13.52
N VAL A 219 23.13 -3.64 -13.18
CA VAL A 219 22.09 -3.82 -12.17
C VAL A 219 21.05 -4.81 -12.72
N PRO A 220 20.74 -5.91 -12.01
CA PRO A 220 19.81 -6.90 -12.51
C PRO A 220 18.35 -6.44 -12.36
N ASN A 221 17.47 -6.95 -13.21
CA ASN A 221 16.04 -6.98 -12.93
C ASN A 221 15.75 -8.10 -11.90
N LEU A 222 14.66 -7.98 -11.14
CA LEU A 222 14.10 -9.11 -10.37
C LEU A 222 12.81 -9.55 -11.05
N ILE A 223 12.81 -10.75 -11.63
CA ILE A 223 11.65 -11.30 -12.36
C ILE A 223 11.43 -12.74 -11.91
N GLY A 224 10.22 -13.05 -11.44
CA GLY A 224 9.85 -14.42 -11.04
C GLY A 224 10.70 -15.01 -9.91
N GLY A 225 11.23 -14.16 -9.02
CA GLY A 225 12.10 -14.57 -7.91
C GLY A 225 13.54 -14.89 -8.34
N ARG A 226 14.00 -14.36 -9.48
CA ARG A 226 15.39 -14.47 -9.93
C ARG A 226 15.93 -13.11 -10.32
N PHE A 227 17.19 -12.85 -9.96
CA PHE A 227 17.93 -11.75 -10.53
C PHE A 227 18.30 -12.09 -11.98
N VAL A 228 17.84 -11.27 -12.92
CA VAL A 228 17.95 -11.47 -14.36
C VAL A 228 18.75 -10.31 -14.95
N ASP A 229 19.84 -10.64 -15.63
CA ASP A 229 20.57 -9.68 -16.44
C ASP A 229 19.77 -9.34 -17.69
N SER A 230 19.49 -8.05 -17.89
CA SER A 230 18.66 -7.62 -19.01
C SER A 230 19.36 -7.90 -20.35
N GLN A 231 18.58 -8.38 -21.32
CA GLN A 231 19.01 -8.55 -22.72
C GLN A 231 19.06 -7.22 -23.48
N SER A 232 18.57 -6.14 -22.90
CA SER A 232 18.68 -4.80 -23.48
C SER A 232 20.13 -4.38 -23.62
N LEU A 233 20.50 -3.88 -24.80
CA LEU A 233 21.81 -3.29 -25.06
C LEU A 233 21.92 -1.88 -24.48
N ALA A 234 20.80 -1.22 -24.23
CA ALA A 234 20.78 0.13 -23.67
C ALA A 234 20.88 0.07 -22.14
N SER A 235 21.77 0.90 -21.58
CA SER A 235 21.93 1.10 -20.15
C SER A 235 22.33 2.53 -19.82
N ILE A 236 22.06 2.93 -18.59
CA ILE A 236 22.43 4.24 -18.04
C ILE A 236 23.53 4.02 -17.01
N ASP A 237 24.59 4.81 -17.09
CA ASP A 237 25.65 4.81 -16.08
C ASP A 237 25.14 5.42 -14.77
N ILE A 238 25.31 4.69 -13.67
CA ILE A 238 25.08 5.20 -12.32
C ILE A 238 26.36 5.86 -11.85
N ILE A 239 26.33 7.17 -11.70
CA ILE A 239 27.50 7.98 -11.38
C ILE A 239 27.49 8.30 -9.89
N ASN A 240 28.59 8.02 -9.21
CA ASN A 240 28.80 8.52 -7.85
C ASN A 240 28.93 10.06 -7.92
N PRO A 241 28.00 10.82 -7.33
CA PRO A 241 27.98 12.27 -7.51
C PRO A 241 29.17 12.96 -6.84
N ALA A 242 29.80 12.34 -5.84
CA ALA A 242 30.96 12.91 -5.15
C ALA A 242 32.28 12.69 -5.91
N THR A 243 32.42 11.57 -6.61
CA THR A 243 33.67 11.20 -7.31
C THR A 243 33.57 11.30 -8.83
N GLN A 244 32.36 11.44 -9.37
CA GLN A 244 32.04 11.39 -10.80
C GLN A 244 32.41 10.05 -11.48
N GLN A 245 32.71 9.02 -10.68
CA GLN A 245 33.03 7.68 -11.19
C GLN A 245 31.76 6.87 -11.43
N VAL A 246 31.77 6.05 -12.48
CA VAL A 246 30.69 5.08 -12.75
C VAL A 246 30.77 3.96 -11.70
N VAL A 247 29.69 3.78 -10.96
CA VAL A 247 29.54 2.76 -9.90
C VAL A 247 28.98 1.47 -10.48
N SER A 248 27.96 1.58 -11.33
CA SER A 248 27.27 0.46 -11.97
C SER A 248 26.51 0.95 -13.21
N GLN A 249 25.92 0.04 -13.97
CA GLN A 249 25.10 0.38 -15.15
C GLN A 249 23.70 -0.19 -14.97
N VAL A 250 22.66 0.63 -15.05
CA VAL A 250 21.28 0.14 -14.99
C VAL A 250 20.76 -0.11 -16.41
N PRO A 251 20.17 -1.28 -16.71
CA PRO A 251 19.61 -1.54 -18.02
C PRO A 251 18.30 -0.76 -18.23
N LEU A 252 18.00 -0.43 -19.49
CA LEU A 252 16.65 -0.06 -19.90
C LEU A 252 15.88 -1.34 -20.19
N THR A 253 15.03 -1.78 -19.25
CA THR A 253 14.29 -3.05 -19.36
C THR A 253 13.49 -3.10 -20.66
N SER A 254 13.54 -4.24 -21.35
CA SER A 254 12.78 -4.45 -22.58
C SER A 254 11.29 -4.66 -22.30
N ALA A 255 10.44 -4.42 -23.30
CA ALA A 255 9.00 -4.69 -23.19
C ALA A 255 8.68 -6.18 -22.93
N GLU A 256 9.53 -7.10 -23.39
CA GLU A 256 9.39 -8.54 -23.14
C GLU A 256 9.68 -8.89 -21.68
N GLU A 257 10.76 -8.33 -21.11
CA GLU A 257 11.11 -8.51 -19.71
C GLU A 257 10.07 -7.87 -18.78
N PHE A 258 9.54 -6.69 -19.14
CA PHE A 258 8.45 -6.06 -18.41
C PHE A 258 7.20 -6.94 -18.40
N ARG A 259 6.76 -7.43 -19.57
CA ARG A 259 5.63 -8.38 -19.66
C ARG A 259 5.89 -9.67 -18.87
N ALA A 260 7.13 -10.15 -18.84
CA ALA A 260 7.50 -11.31 -18.01
C ALA A 260 7.39 -11.00 -16.50
N ALA A 261 7.73 -9.79 -16.07
CA ALA A 261 7.57 -9.34 -14.69
C ALA A 261 6.09 -9.26 -14.28
N VAL A 262 5.23 -8.67 -15.14
CA VAL A 262 3.78 -8.62 -14.94
C VAL A 262 3.17 -10.02 -14.91
N PHE A 263 3.53 -10.87 -15.87
CA PHE A 263 3.06 -12.25 -15.92
C PHE A 263 3.46 -13.05 -14.68
N ALA A 264 4.69 -12.89 -14.19
CA ALA A 264 5.15 -13.55 -12.97
C ALA A 264 4.35 -13.10 -11.74
N ALA A 265 4.07 -11.79 -11.61
CA ALA A 265 3.24 -11.23 -10.55
C ALA A 265 1.80 -11.78 -10.62
N LYS A 266 1.16 -11.70 -11.78
CA LYS A 266 -0.19 -12.22 -12.02
C LYS A 266 -0.29 -13.72 -11.70
N ARG A 267 0.72 -14.51 -12.07
CA ARG A 267 0.76 -15.95 -11.77
C ARG A 267 0.90 -16.23 -10.28
N ALA A 268 1.66 -15.43 -9.54
CA ALA A 268 1.84 -15.59 -8.10
C ALA A 268 0.60 -15.17 -7.29
N PHE A 269 -0.15 -14.18 -7.80
CA PHE A 269 -1.24 -13.53 -7.08
C PHE A 269 -2.30 -14.49 -6.49
N PRO A 270 -2.88 -15.46 -7.23
CA PRO A 270 -3.90 -16.35 -6.67
C PRO A 270 -3.42 -17.16 -5.46
N SER A 271 -2.16 -17.62 -5.47
CA SER A 271 -1.57 -18.34 -4.33
C SER A 271 -1.25 -17.40 -3.16
N TRP A 272 -0.81 -16.18 -3.47
CA TRP A 272 -0.41 -15.21 -2.47
C TRP A 272 -1.61 -14.58 -1.74
N ARG A 273 -2.68 -14.20 -2.46
CA ARG A 273 -3.92 -13.68 -1.85
C ARG A 273 -4.53 -14.66 -0.85
N ASN A 274 -4.40 -15.97 -1.12
CA ASN A 274 -4.91 -17.05 -0.28
C ASN A 274 -3.95 -17.45 0.86
N THR A 275 -2.73 -16.93 0.87
CA THR A 275 -1.80 -17.15 2.00
C THR A 275 -2.34 -16.43 3.23
N PRO A 276 -2.48 -17.08 4.40
CA PRO A 276 -3.06 -16.44 5.59
C PRO A 276 -2.35 -15.14 5.99
N ALA A 277 -3.11 -14.14 6.43
CA ALA A 277 -2.58 -12.83 6.80
C ALA A 277 -1.44 -12.92 7.84
N THR A 278 -1.55 -13.82 8.82
CA THR A 278 -0.50 -14.09 9.82
C THR A 278 0.78 -14.66 9.23
N THR A 279 0.69 -15.43 8.13
CA THR A 279 1.86 -15.94 7.42
C THR A 279 2.56 -14.82 6.66
N ARG A 280 1.80 -13.95 5.99
CA ARG A 280 2.35 -12.74 5.33
C ARG A 280 3.02 -11.80 6.33
N GLN A 281 2.40 -11.62 7.50
CA GLN A 281 2.93 -10.83 8.62
C GLN A 281 4.29 -11.35 9.13
N ARG A 282 4.45 -12.67 9.27
CA ARG A 282 5.73 -13.29 9.70
C ARG A 282 6.90 -12.97 8.77
N ILE A 283 6.63 -12.81 7.47
CA ILE A 283 7.64 -12.40 6.49
C ILE A 283 8.08 -10.96 6.77
N MET A 284 7.16 -10.06 7.16
CA MET A 284 7.53 -8.67 7.52
C MET A 284 8.38 -8.60 8.79
N PHE A 285 8.07 -9.41 9.82
CA PHE A 285 8.93 -9.50 11.01
C PHE A 285 10.35 -9.92 10.65
N LYS A 286 10.50 -10.90 9.75
CA LYS A 286 11.82 -11.33 9.28
C LYS A 286 12.51 -10.26 8.42
N LEU A 287 11.77 -9.57 7.55
CA LEU A 287 12.30 -8.47 6.73
C LEU A 287 12.82 -7.33 7.60
N GLN A 288 12.10 -6.96 8.67
CA GLN A 288 12.53 -5.97 9.65
C GLN A 288 13.89 -6.32 10.27
N ASP A 289 14.07 -7.58 10.71
CA ASP A 289 15.33 -8.05 11.29
C ASP A 289 16.47 -8.05 10.26
N LEU A 290 16.18 -8.42 9.02
CA LEU A 290 17.16 -8.43 7.92
C LEU A 290 17.59 -7.03 7.50
N ILE A 291 16.68 -6.06 7.45
CA ILE A 291 17.02 -4.65 7.20
C ILE A 291 17.93 -4.11 8.31
N ARG A 292 17.65 -4.44 9.58
CA ARG A 292 18.54 -4.05 10.69
C ARG A 292 19.92 -4.69 10.60
N ARG A 293 19.99 -5.96 10.20
CA ARG A 293 21.25 -6.69 10.01
C ARG A 293 22.11 -5.99 8.95
N ASP A 294 21.51 -5.57 7.85
CA ASP A 294 22.19 -5.07 6.65
C ASP A 294 22.08 -3.55 6.48
N ILE A 295 21.76 -2.82 7.55
CA ILE A 295 21.57 -1.37 7.51
C ILE A 295 22.83 -0.62 7.02
N ASP A 296 24.02 -1.09 7.42
CA ASP A 296 25.30 -0.51 7.00
C ASP A 296 25.49 -0.66 5.47
N LYS A 297 25.06 -1.79 4.90
CA LYS A 297 25.12 -2.09 3.45
C LYS A 297 24.18 -1.18 2.67
N LEU A 298 22.96 -0.98 3.17
CA LEU A 298 21.99 -0.06 2.58
C LEU A 298 22.49 1.40 2.66
N ALA A 299 22.92 1.86 3.83
CA ALA A 299 23.39 3.23 4.01
C ALA A 299 24.60 3.56 3.12
N LEU A 300 25.56 2.64 3.02
CA LEU A 300 26.73 2.82 2.15
C LEU A 300 26.35 2.87 0.67
N ASN A 301 25.42 2.02 0.23
CA ASN A 301 24.91 2.05 -1.14
C ASN A 301 24.24 3.40 -1.48
N ILE A 302 23.35 3.88 -0.61
CA ILE A 302 22.67 5.17 -0.78
C ILE A 302 23.69 6.31 -0.87
N THR A 303 24.69 6.34 0.03
CA THR A 303 25.75 7.35 -0.03
C THR A 303 26.55 7.28 -1.34
N THR A 304 26.77 6.08 -1.86
CA THR A 304 27.58 5.87 -3.07
C THR A 304 26.84 6.27 -4.35
N GLU A 305 25.59 5.86 -4.52
CA GLU A 305 24.82 6.09 -5.74
C GLU A 305 24.08 7.44 -5.72
N GLN A 306 23.51 7.83 -4.57
CA GLN A 306 22.67 9.03 -4.46
C GLN A 306 23.44 10.26 -3.95
N GLY A 307 24.44 10.06 -3.08
CA GLY A 307 25.32 11.13 -2.57
C GLY A 307 24.98 11.68 -1.18
N LYS A 308 23.96 11.16 -0.50
CA LYS A 308 23.64 11.51 0.88
C LYS A 308 24.79 11.25 1.84
N THR A 309 24.88 12.08 2.88
CA THR A 309 25.80 11.80 3.98
C THR A 309 25.44 10.45 4.60
N LEU A 310 26.44 9.72 5.09
CA LEU A 310 26.21 8.39 5.67
C LEU A 310 25.20 8.44 6.82
N LYS A 311 25.21 9.51 7.63
CA LYS A 311 24.26 9.74 8.72
C LYS A 311 22.82 9.91 8.22
N ASP A 312 22.62 10.66 7.14
CA ASP A 312 21.30 10.86 6.55
C ASP A 312 20.80 9.57 5.89
N ALA A 313 21.71 8.81 5.26
CA ALA A 313 21.40 7.49 4.69
C ALA A 313 20.95 6.48 5.76
N TYR A 314 21.61 6.44 6.93
CA TYR A 314 21.11 5.64 8.08
C TYR A 314 19.70 6.07 8.50
N SER A 315 19.49 7.38 8.63
CA SER A 315 18.20 7.94 9.04
C SER A 315 17.10 7.57 8.04
N GLU A 316 17.38 7.63 6.74
CA GLU A 316 16.47 7.22 5.67
C GLU A 316 16.07 5.74 5.78
N VAL A 317 17.04 4.84 5.95
CA VAL A 317 16.76 3.40 6.07
C VAL A 317 15.92 3.12 7.32
N LEU A 318 16.20 3.79 8.44
CA LEU A 318 15.39 3.67 9.67
C LEU A 318 13.94 4.13 9.45
N ARG A 319 13.71 5.22 8.70
CA ARG A 319 12.34 5.67 8.37
C ARG A 319 11.60 4.69 7.47
N GLY A 320 12.28 4.08 6.51
CA GLY A 320 11.70 2.98 5.73
C GLY A 320 11.40 1.76 6.60
N LEU A 321 12.29 1.42 7.53
CA LEU A 321 12.12 0.32 8.48
C LEU A 321 10.89 0.50 9.38
N GLU A 322 10.63 1.72 9.87
CA GLU A 322 9.43 2.03 10.67
C GLU A 322 8.13 1.69 9.91
N VAL A 323 8.10 1.75 8.56
CA VAL A 323 6.94 1.31 7.77
C VAL A 323 6.86 -0.21 7.66
N VAL A 324 7.98 -0.93 7.60
CA VAL A 324 7.99 -2.40 7.71
C VAL A 324 7.49 -2.84 9.09
N GLU A 325 7.84 -2.10 10.14
CA GLU A 325 7.33 -2.32 11.50
C GLU A 325 5.82 -2.10 11.58
N HIS A 326 5.31 -1.06 10.92
CA HIS A 326 3.88 -0.86 10.77
C HIS A 326 3.23 -2.00 9.97
N ALA A 327 3.86 -2.48 8.89
CA ALA A 327 3.40 -3.63 8.11
C ALA A 327 3.24 -4.89 8.97
N CYS A 328 4.07 -5.06 10.00
CA CYS A 328 3.94 -6.14 10.96
C CYS A 328 2.64 -6.05 11.78
N GLY A 329 1.97 -4.90 11.89
CA GLY A 329 0.68 -4.73 12.55
C GLY A 329 -0.54 -4.84 11.62
N THR A 330 -0.33 -4.85 10.30
CA THR A 330 -1.41 -4.69 9.30
C THR A 330 -2.45 -5.83 9.26
N ALA A 331 -2.18 -6.98 9.89
CA ALA A 331 -3.13 -8.09 9.94
C ALA A 331 -4.47 -7.71 10.62
N SER A 332 -4.44 -6.92 11.70
CA SER A 332 -5.67 -6.49 12.38
C SER A 332 -6.44 -5.46 11.56
N LEU A 333 -5.75 -4.67 10.75
CA LEU A 333 -6.36 -3.62 9.93
C LEU A 333 -7.00 -4.17 8.64
N GLN A 334 -6.71 -5.41 8.28
CA GLN A 334 -7.35 -6.13 7.17
C GLN A 334 -8.69 -6.78 7.57
N MET A 335 -9.09 -6.72 8.84
CA MET A 335 -10.38 -7.24 9.27
C MET A 335 -11.53 -6.47 8.61
N GLY A 336 -12.53 -7.23 8.17
CA GLY A 336 -13.78 -6.70 7.62
C GLY A 336 -14.75 -6.26 8.70
N GLU A 337 -15.95 -5.86 8.27
CA GLU A 337 -17.04 -5.45 9.17
C GLU A 337 -18.17 -6.47 9.08
N PHE A 338 -18.86 -6.73 10.19
CA PHE A 338 -19.95 -7.68 10.25
C PHE A 338 -21.12 -7.08 11.04
N ALA A 339 -22.33 -7.24 10.50
CA ALA A 339 -23.56 -6.97 11.21
C ALA A 339 -24.48 -8.18 11.07
N SER A 340 -24.94 -8.68 12.21
CA SER A 340 -25.92 -9.77 12.26
C SER A 340 -27.34 -9.26 12.10
N ASN A 341 -28.21 -10.08 11.52
CA ASN A 341 -29.66 -9.88 11.50
C ASN A 341 -30.08 -8.47 11.05
N VAL A 342 -29.52 -8.08 9.91
CA VAL A 342 -29.62 -6.73 9.35
C VAL A 342 -31.05 -6.48 8.86
N PRO A 343 -31.61 -7.35 8.00
CA PRO A 343 -33.01 -7.75 8.06
C PRO A 343 -33.16 -9.12 8.72
N ASN A 344 -34.42 -9.50 9.02
CA ASN A 344 -34.71 -10.74 9.74
C ASN A 344 -34.13 -11.97 9.04
N GLY A 345 -33.18 -12.65 9.69
CA GLY A 345 -32.54 -13.87 9.19
C GLY A 345 -31.46 -13.66 8.13
N ILE A 346 -30.98 -12.43 7.90
CA ILE A 346 -29.90 -12.13 6.94
C ILE A 346 -28.78 -11.37 7.65
N ASP A 347 -27.57 -11.92 7.58
CA ASP A 347 -26.35 -11.25 8.02
C ASP A 347 -25.73 -10.48 6.84
N THR A 348 -25.03 -9.38 7.13
CA THR A 348 -24.27 -8.62 6.12
C THR A 348 -22.86 -8.37 6.64
N TYR A 349 -21.87 -8.60 5.78
CA TYR A 349 -20.49 -8.31 6.11
C TYR A 349 -19.73 -7.78 4.90
N SER A 350 -18.72 -6.97 5.18
CA SER A 350 -17.73 -6.53 4.20
C SER A 350 -16.43 -7.27 4.45
N ILE A 351 -15.74 -7.65 3.38
CA ILE A 351 -14.38 -8.19 3.45
C ILE A 351 -13.44 -7.26 2.70
N ARG A 352 -12.19 -7.17 3.15
CA ARG A 352 -11.13 -6.49 2.42
C ARG A 352 -10.41 -7.50 1.54
N GLU A 353 -10.49 -7.30 0.23
CA GLU A 353 -9.81 -8.15 -0.73
C GLU A 353 -8.55 -7.48 -1.28
N PRO A 354 -7.49 -8.26 -1.58
CA PRO A 354 -6.35 -7.76 -2.34
C PRO A 354 -6.77 -7.36 -3.75
N LEU A 355 -6.21 -6.27 -4.28
CA LEU A 355 -6.55 -5.71 -5.58
C LEU A 355 -6.03 -6.56 -6.74
N GLY A 356 -4.79 -7.07 -6.64
CA GLY A 356 -4.14 -7.77 -7.76
C GLY A 356 -2.64 -7.51 -7.83
N VAL A 357 -2.19 -7.25 -9.06
CA VAL A 357 -0.85 -6.73 -9.32
C VAL A 357 -0.87 -5.22 -9.07
N CYS A 358 0.01 -4.73 -8.21
CA CYS A 358 0.21 -3.30 -7.97
C CYS A 358 1.60 -2.90 -8.45
N ALA A 359 1.80 -1.62 -8.74
CA ALA A 359 3.10 -1.08 -9.13
C ALA A 359 3.50 0.13 -8.29
N GLY A 360 4.81 0.35 -8.15
CA GLY A 360 5.40 1.49 -7.46
C GLY A 360 6.49 2.14 -8.28
N ILE A 361 6.39 3.44 -8.51
CA ILE A 361 7.39 4.23 -9.25
C ILE A 361 8.05 5.19 -8.27
N CYS A 362 9.35 5.02 -8.06
CA CYS A 362 10.11 5.75 -7.05
C CYS A 362 11.05 6.82 -7.68
N PRO A 363 11.19 7.98 -7.04
CA PRO A 363 12.15 9.01 -7.40
C PRO A 363 13.54 8.72 -6.77
N PHE A 364 14.55 9.50 -7.18
CA PHE A 364 15.94 9.35 -6.74
C PHE A 364 16.27 9.98 -5.37
N ASN A 365 15.34 10.71 -4.73
CA ASN A 365 15.69 11.48 -3.54
C ASN A 365 15.72 10.64 -2.26
N PHE A 366 15.03 9.50 -2.21
CA PHE A 366 15.02 8.58 -1.07
C PHE A 366 14.91 7.11 -1.53
N PRO A 367 16.00 6.54 -2.09
CA PRO A 367 16.00 5.24 -2.77
C PRO A 367 15.79 4.00 -1.87
N ALA A 368 15.80 4.13 -0.55
CA ALA A 368 15.39 3.06 0.37
C ALA A 368 14.04 3.34 1.02
N MET A 369 13.80 4.56 1.48
CA MET A 369 12.59 4.89 2.24
C MET A 369 11.32 4.80 1.39
N ILE A 370 11.32 5.33 0.17
CA ILE A 370 10.12 5.34 -0.69
C ILE A 370 9.72 3.93 -1.14
N PRO A 371 10.64 3.06 -1.61
CA PRO A 371 10.29 1.65 -1.85
C PRO A 371 9.67 0.95 -0.64
N LEU A 372 10.20 1.19 0.56
CA LEU A 372 9.67 0.63 1.80
C LEU A 372 8.31 1.21 2.22
N TRP A 373 7.92 2.37 1.71
CA TRP A 373 6.55 2.89 1.88
C TRP A 373 5.52 2.16 1.01
N MET A 374 5.97 1.50 -0.06
CA MET A 374 5.11 0.94 -1.09
C MET A 374 4.96 -0.57 -0.96
N PHE A 375 6.01 -1.33 -1.29
CA PHE A 375 5.87 -2.77 -1.48
C PHE A 375 5.56 -3.54 -0.19
N PRO A 376 6.12 -3.22 1.01
CA PRO A 376 5.85 -4.00 2.23
C PRO A 376 4.36 -3.99 2.61
N ILE A 377 3.71 -2.82 2.49
CA ILE A 377 2.27 -2.67 2.75
C ILE A 377 1.47 -3.44 1.71
N ALA A 378 1.79 -3.26 0.43
CA ALA A 378 1.08 -3.91 -0.67
C ALA A 378 1.13 -5.46 -0.56
N VAL A 379 2.31 -6.03 -0.35
CA VAL A 379 2.47 -7.50 -0.25
C VAL A 379 1.86 -8.06 1.02
N THR A 380 1.91 -7.33 2.14
CA THR A 380 1.27 -7.76 3.39
C THR A 380 -0.26 -7.79 3.28
N CYS A 381 -0.81 -6.89 2.46
CA CYS A 381 -2.23 -6.88 2.09
C CYS A 381 -2.61 -7.99 1.09
N GLY A 382 -1.66 -8.83 0.65
CA GLY A 382 -1.92 -9.95 -0.27
C GLY A 382 -1.80 -9.61 -1.76
N ASN A 383 -1.33 -8.41 -2.11
CA ASN A 383 -1.05 -8.03 -3.50
C ASN A 383 0.32 -8.55 -3.95
N THR A 384 0.52 -8.63 -5.26
CA THR A 384 1.85 -8.78 -5.88
C THR A 384 2.32 -7.42 -6.36
N PHE A 385 3.63 -7.16 -6.41
CA PHE A 385 4.16 -5.82 -6.57
C PHE A 385 5.26 -5.73 -7.63
N ILE A 386 5.15 -4.73 -8.52
CA ILE A 386 6.18 -4.35 -9.50
C ILE A 386 6.79 -3.03 -9.05
N LEU A 387 8.06 -3.04 -8.67
CA LEU A 387 8.78 -1.85 -8.22
C LEU A 387 9.67 -1.33 -9.36
N LYS A 388 9.52 -0.05 -9.70
CA LYS A 388 10.41 0.70 -10.59
C LYS A 388 11.17 1.75 -9.78
N PRO A 389 12.42 1.48 -9.38
CA PRO A 389 13.26 2.50 -8.75
C PRO A 389 13.71 3.56 -9.77
N SER A 390 14.31 4.65 -9.30
CA SER A 390 14.98 5.58 -10.20
C SER A 390 16.20 4.92 -10.82
N GLU A 391 16.41 5.19 -12.10
CA GLU A 391 17.59 4.79 -12.87
C GLU A 391 18.90 5.42 -12.37
N LYS A 392 18.83 6.40 -11.46
CA LYS A 392 20.00 7.08 -10.91
C LYS A 392 20.62 6.37 -9.70
N ASP A 393 19.82 5.65 -8.93
CA ASP A 393 20.22 5.04 -7.65
C ASP A 393 19.40 3.78 -7.28
N PRO A 394 19.30 2.78 -8.17
CA PRO A 394 18.45 1.60 -7.96
C PRO A 394 19.01 0.60 -6.96
N GLY A 395 20.27 0.71 -6.53
CA GLY A 395 20.98 -0.31 -5.76
C GLY A 395 20.31 -0.64 -4.43
N ALA A 396 19.81 0.37 -3.73
CA ALA A 396 19.13 0.18 -2.44
C ALA A 396 17.86 -0.67 -2.61
N SER A 397 17.09 -0.44 -3.67
CA SER A 397 15.89 -1.23 -3.99
C SER A 397 16.20 -2.69 -4.31
N ILE A 398 17.32 -2.96 -5.00
CA ILE A 398 17.78 -4.32 -5.28
C ILE A 398 18.19 -5.05 -4.00
N ILE A 399 18.90 -4.37 -3.10
CA ILE A 399 19.27 -4.94 -1.79
C ILE A 399 18.00 -5.25 -0.98
N LEU A 400 17.03 -4.34 -0.93
CA LEU A 400 15.76 -4.57 -0.24
C LEU A 400 14.98 -5.76 -0.81
N ALA A 401 15.00 -5.94 -2.14
CA ALA A 401 14.38 -7.08 -2.80
C ALA A 401 15.08 -8.41 -2.46
N GLU A 402 16.42 -8.42 -2.39
CA GLU A 402 17.22 -9.56 -1.89
C GLU A 402 16.82 -9.93 -0.45
N LEU A 403 16.71 -8.93 0.43
CA LEU A 403 16.28 -9.15 1.83
C LEU A 403 14.83 -9.63 1.92
N ALA A 404 13.92 -9.16 1.06
CA ALA A 404 12.55 -9.63 1.02
C ALA A 404 12.46 -11.11 0.59
N MET A 405 13.26 -11.51 -0.40
CA MET A 405 13.37 -12.92 -0.79
C MET A 405 13.95 -13.77 0.35
N GLU A 406 15.02 -13.30 1.01
CA GLU A 406 15.60 -13.98 2.18
C GLU A 406 14.58 -14.08 3.33
N ALA A 407 13.71 -13.07 3.49
CA ALA A 407 12.61 -13.09 4.46
C ALA A 407 11.55 -14.18 4.17
N GLY A 408 11.59 -14.79 2.98
CA GLY A 408 10.66 -15.84 2.56
C GLY A 408 9.51 -15.32 1.72
N LEU A 409 9.64 -14.13 1.12
CA LEU A 409 8.66 -13.64 0.15
C LEU A 409 8.63 -14.57 -1.08
N PRO A 410 7.47 -15.12 -1.47
CA PRO A 410 7.41 -16.08 -2.57
C PRO A 410 7.84 -15.51 -3.92
N ASN A 411 8.35 -16.38 -4.79
CA ASN A 411 8.76 -16.02 -6.15
C ASN A 411 7.60 -15.39 -6.93
N GLY A 412 7.88 -14.24 -7.57
CA GLY A 412 6.90 -13.48 -8.34
C GLY A 412 6.04 -12.52 -7.51
N VAL A 413 6.07 -12.57 -6.18
CA VAL A 413 5.31 -11.60 -5.36
C VAL A 413 5.93 -10.20 -5.42
N LEU A 414 7.25 -10.09 -5.55
CA LEU A 414 7.95 -8.85 -5.83
C LEU A 414 8.77 -9.01 -7.11
N SER A 415 8.60 -8.06 -8.03
CA SER A 415 9.43 -7.88 -9.21
C SER A 415 10.05 -6.48 -9.17
N VAL A 416 11.28 -6.33 -9.65
CA VAL A 416 11.97 -5.03 -9.80
C VAL A 416 12.37 -4.88 -11.26
N VAL A 417 11.91 -3.80 -11.90
CA VAL A 417 12.22 -3.48 -13.31
C VAL A 417 12.79 -2.08 -13.40
N HIS A 418 13.75 -1.88 -14.30
CA HIS A 418 14.42 -0.60 -14.49
C HIS A 418 14.03 0.07 -15.81
N GLY A 419 14.15 1.39 -15.91
CA GLY A 419 13.92 2.11 -17.16
C GLY A 419 13.56 3.57 -16.95
N THR A 420 13.17 4.24 -18.02
CA THR A 420 12.77 5.66 -18.03
C THR A 420 11.25 5.78 -18.24
N ASN A 421 10.79 6.75 -19.03
CA ASN A 421 9.38 7.03 -19.26
C ASN A 421 8.66 5.86 -19.96
N GLU A 422 9.36 5.08 -20.78
CA GLU A 422 8.81 3.95 -21.51
C GLU A 422 8.25 2.88 -20.56
N ILE A 423 9.02 2.52 -19.53
CA ILE A 423 8.56 1.56 -18.51
C ILE A 423 7.51 2.18 -17.60
N MET A 424 7.59 3.49 -17.31
CA MET A 424 6.54 4.16 -16.54
C MET A 424 5.20 4.16 -17.28
N ASN A 425 5.19 4.48 -18.58
CA ASN A 425 4.00 4.43 -19.42
C ASN A 425 3.49 2.98 -19.54
N ALA A 426 4.38 2.01 -19.74
CA ALA A 426 4.00 0.60 -19.75
C ALA A 426 3.34 0.14 -18.44
N ILE A 427 3.78 0.67 -17.28
CA ILE A 427 3.10 0.43 -15.99
C ILE A 427 1.71 1.07 -15.97
N CYS A 428 1.56 2.28 -16.50
CA CYS A 428 0.28 3.00 -16.54
C CYS A 428 -0.74 2.38 -17.51
N ASP A 429 -0.26 1.79 -18.60
CA ASP A 429 -1.08 1.30 -19.71
C ASP A 429 -1.42 -0.21 -19.61
N ASP A 430 -0.87 -0.94 -18.64
CA ASP A 430 -1.06 -2.40 -18.52
C ASP A 430 -2.33 -2.75 -17.71
N ASP A 431 -3.30 -3.39 -18.38
CA ASP A 431 -4.60 -3.78 -17.81
C ASP A 431 -4.51 -4.76 -16.61
N ASP A 432 -3.40 -5.48 -16.44
CA ASP A 432 -3.21 -6.40 -15.31
C ASP A 432 -2.77 -5.67 -14.04
N ILE A 433 -2.24 -4.45 -14.14
CA ILE A 433 -1.85 -3.61 -13.01
C ILE A 433 -3.09 -2.87 -12.49
N LYS A 434 -3.48 -3.15 -11.24
CA LYS A 434 -4.73 -2.70 -10.62
C LYS A 434 -4.58 -1.42 -9.80
N ALA A 435 -3.37 -1.08 -9.38
CA ALA A 435 -3.08 0.15 -8.65
C ALA A 435 -1.63 0.58 -8.85
N ILE A 436 -1.41 1.90 -8.93
CA ILE A 436 -0.08 2.49 -9.11
C ILE A 436 0.17 3.49 -7.98
N SER A 437 1.29 3.28 -7.30
CA SER A 437 1.86 4.25 -6.39
C SER A 437 2.95 5.03 -7.10
N PHE A 438 2.80 6.35 -7.21
CA PHE A 438 3.77 7.22 -7.88
C PHE A 438 4.24 8.33 -6.93
N VAL A 439 5.55 8.54 -6.85
CA VAL A 439 6.14 9.69 -6.18
C VAL A 439 7.12 10.36 -7.16
N GLY A 440 6.86 11.61 -7.54
CA GLY A 440 7.70 12.33 -8.51
C GLY A 440 7.28 13.79 -8.68
N SER A 441 8.02 14.53 -9.51
CA SER A 441 7.73 15.93 -9.84
C SER A 441 6.70 16.05 -10.96
N ASP A 442 5.67 16.87 -10.77
CA ASP A 442 4.70 17.21 -11.81
C ASP A 442 5.25 18.32 -12.74
N THR A 443 5.01 18.20 -14.04
CA THR A 443 5.27 19.25 -15.04
C THR A 443 4.38 20.49 -14.85
N SER A 444 3.26 20.38 -14.12
CA SER A 444 2.41 21.51 -13.74
C SER A 444 2.66 22.02 -12.31
N ASN A 445 3.78 22.71 -12.07
CA ASN A 445 4.02 23.54 -10.87
C ASN A 445 3.76 22.92 -9.46
N MET A 446 3.51 21.61 -9.33
CA MET A 446 3.24 20.96 -8.02
C MET A 446 4.51 20.54 -7.27
N GLY A 447 5.70 20.81 -7.81
CA GLY A 447 6.95 20.86 -7.06
C GLY A 447 7.01 22.09 -6.14
N ALA A 448 5.96 22.34 -5.35
CA ALA A 448 5.93 23.48 -4.45
C ALA A 448 6.78 23.18 -3.21
N LYS A 449 7.85 23.96 -3.02
CA LYS A 449 8.53 24.04 -1.72
C LYS A 449 7.48 24.40 -0.66
N ASN A 450 7.42 23.66 0.44
CA ASN A 450 6.48 23.93 1.53
C ASN A 450 6.82 25.29 2.16
N PRO A 451 5.90 26.28 2.20
CA PRO A 451 6.18 27.55 2.83
C PRO A 451 6.29 27.40 4.35
N ALA A 452 7.20 28.18 4.93
CA ALA A 452 7.30 28.39 6.37
C ALA A 452 6.94 29.84 6.68
N ILE A 453 5.82 30.04 7.35
CA ILE A 453 5.33 31.35 7.77
C ILE A 453 5.79 31.60 9.20
N VAL A 454 6.54 32.68 9.41
CA VAL A 454 7.05 33.06 10.73
C VAL A 454 6.33 34.32 11.16
N LEU A 455 5.50 34.23 12.21
CA LEU A 455 4.83 35.40 12.76
C LEU A 455 5.77 36.19 13.70
N PRO A 456 5.52 37.49 13.91
CA PRO A 456 6.38 38.33 14.77
C PRO A 456 6.51 37.82 16.22
N ASP A 457 5.54 37.03 16.68
CA ASP A 457 5.49 36.44 18.02
C ASP A 457 6.20 35.07 18.11
N ALA A 458 6.83 34.61 17.01
CA ALA A 458 7.53 33.33 16.97
C ALA A 458 8.84 33.37 17.77
N ASN A 459 9.22 32.21 18.33
CA ASN A 459 10.55 32.01 18.89
C ASN A 459 11.58 31.89 17.75
N MET A 460 12.30 32.98 17.47
CA MET A 460 13.23 33.05 16.35
C MET A 460 14.35 32.01 16.41
N ASP A 461 14.96 31.77 17.58
CA ASP A 461 16.06 30.81 17.71
C ASP A 461 15.60 29.37 17.43
N ALA A 462 14.46 28.97 17.97
CA ALA A 462 13.87 27.66 17.71
C ALA A 462 13.47 27.51 16.23
N THR A 463 12.91 28.58 15.65
CA THR A 463 12.48 28.63 14.25
C THR A 463 13.66 28.48 13.29
N LEU A 464 14.72 29.28 13.48
CA LEU A 464 15.94 29.22 12.69
C LEU A 464 16.59 27.84 12.76
N ASN A 465 16.71 27.26 13.96
CA ASN A 465 17.28 25.91 14.12
C ASN A 465 16.46 24.85 13.37
N ALA A 466 15.13 24.92 13.44
CA ALA A 466 14.25 23.97 12.78
C ALA A 466 14.29 24.11 11.24
N LEU A 467 14.33 25.34 10.73
CA LEU A 467 14.42 25.60 9.29
C LEU A 467 15.78 25.21 8.71
N VAL A 468 16.87 25.45 9.44
CA VAL A 468 18.21 24.98 9.07
C VAL A 468 18.22 23.46 8.99
N ALA A 469 17.73 22.76 10.01
CA ALA A 469 17.62 21.30 9.99
C ALA A 469 16.84 20.76 8.78
N ALA A 470 15.72 21.40 8.42
CA ALA A 470 14.91 21.01 7.27
C ALA A 470 15.59 21.29 5.92
N GLY A 471 16.33 22.41 5.79
CA GLY A 471 17.00 22.81 4.55
C GLY A 471 18.12 21.86 4.10
N PHE A 472 18.83 21.25 5.05
CA PHE A 472 19.91 20.29 4.76
C PHE A 472 19.40 18.95 4.23
N GLY A 473 18.19 18.53 4.61
CA GLY A 473 17.55 17.34 4.05
C GLY A 473 17.14 17.48 2.58
N ALA A 474 17.07 18.73 2.06
CA ALA A 474 16.62 19.04 0.70
C ALA A 474 17.76 19.42 -0.27
N ALA A 475 18.93 19.84 0.23
CA ALA A 475 20.10 20.13 -0.61
C ALA A 475 21.38 20.09 0.23
N GLY A 476 22.30 19.17 -0.09
CA GLY A 476 23.57 19.05 0.62
C GLY A 476 24.57 20.13 0.21
N GLN A 477 24.91 21.08 1.09
CA GLN A 477 26.17 21.86 1.10
C GLN A 477 26.51 22.39 2.51
N ARG A 478 27.81 22.64 2.78
CA ARG A 478 28.49 22.81 4.10
C ARG A 478 28.01 23.96 5.03
N GLU A 479 28.10 23.71 6.35
CA GLU A 479 27.58 24.49 7.50
C GLU A 479 28.16 25.90 7.71
N ASP A 480 29.46 26.13 7.47
CA ASP A 480 30.14 27.27 8.12
C ASP A 480 29.83 28.66 7.53
N LYS A 481 29.39 28.73 6.26
CA LYS A 481 29.07 30.02 5.60
C LYS A 481 27.59 30.39 5.64
N LEU A 482 26.72 29.46 6.05
CA LEU A 482 25.26 29.64 6.03
C LEU A 482 24.71 30.20 7.34
N VAL A 483 25.32 29.89 8.49
CA VAL A 483 24.90 30.48 9.78
C VAL A 483 25.19 31.98 9.82
N GLU A 484 26.32 32.44 9.26
CA GLU A 484 26.58 33.87 9.08
C GLU A 484 25.64 34.50 8.04
N ARG A 485 25.31 33.78 6.96
CA ARG A 485 24.40 34.28 5.91
C ARG A 485 22.92 34.31 6.35
N ALA A 486 22.51 33.40 7.23
CA ALA A 486 21.19 33.38 7.87
C ALA A 486 21.06 34.44 8.95
N LYS A 487 22.14 34.74 9.68
CA LYS A 487 22.22 35.90 10.58
C LYS A 487 22.28 37.24 9.84
N SER A 488 22.84 37.27 8.63
CA SER A 488 22.89 38.46 7.76
C SER A 488 21.68 38.63 6.85
N LEU A 489 20.84 37.61 6.72
CA LEU A 489 19.55 37.70 6.05
C LEU A 489 18.64 38.55 6.93
N LYS A 490 18.57 39.85 6.62
CA LYS A 490 17.34 40.59 6.90
C LYS A 490 16.21 39.75 6.32
N VAL A 491 15.20 39.46 7.13
CA VAL A 491 13.91 38.95 6.66
C VAL A 491 13.37 40.01 5.69
N ASN A 492 13.75 39.89 4.42
CA ASN A 492 13.07 40.62 3.36
C ASN A 492 11.72 39.94 3.23
N ALA A 493 10.68 40.61 3.72
CA ALA A 493 9.38 40.53 3.06
C ALA A 493 9.65 40.67 1.56
N GLY A 494 9.29 39.64 0.79
CA GLY A 494 9.71 39.51 -0.60
C GLY A 494 9.34 40.73 -1.42
N THR A 495 10.34 41.47 -1.88
CA THR A 495 10.23 42.34 -3.05
C THR A 495 10.68 41.52 -4.26
N GLU A 496 9.79 40.69 -4.79
CA GLU A 496 9.78 40.47 -6.24
C GLU A 496 8.88 41.56 -6.85
N PRO A 497 9.23 42.18 -8.00
CA PRO A 497 8.55 43.40 -8.46
C PRO A 497 7.11 43.24 -8.96
N ASP A 498 6.50 42.05 -8.89
CA ASP A 498 5.15 41.81 -9.45
C ASP A 498 4.20 41.04 -8.49
N ALA A 499 4.50 40.97 -7.19
CA ALA A 499 3.55 40.45 -6.21
C ALA A 499 2.85 41.61 -5.49
N ASP A 500 1.63 41.92 -5.93
CA ASP A 500 0.67 42.78 -5.24
C ASP A 500 0.48 42.30 -3.80
N LEU A 501 1.19 42.91 -2.85
CA LEU A 501 1.12 42.63 -1.41
C LEU A 501 0.12 43.54 -0.68
N ASP A 502 -0.74 44.24 -1.42
CA ASP A 502 -1.90 44.95 -0.90
C ASP A 502 -3.20 44.16 -1.19
N ALA A 503 -3.33 42.96 -0.62
CA ALA A 503 -4.59 42.23 -0.66
C ALA A 503 -4.80 41.31 0.56
N ASN A 504 -5.51 41.85 1.56
CA ASN A 504 -6.41 41.14 2.49
C ASN A 504 -5.81 40.04 3.43
N PRO A 505 -5.80 40.23 4.77
CA PRO A 505 -5.30 39.26 5.76
C PRO A 505 -6.20 38.00 5.97
N LEU A 506 -6.95 37.60 4.94
CA LEU A 506 -7.96 36.53 4.95
C LEU A 506 -7.68 35.38 3.97
N SER A 507 -6.57 35.37 3.22
CA SER A 507 -6.22 34.23 2.37
C SER A 507 -4.77 33.82 2.54
N TRP A 508 -4.51 32.87 3.45
CA TRP A 508 -3.29 32.08 3.39
C TRP A 508 -3.26 31.35 2.03
N GLY A 509 -2.14 31.41 1.30
CA GLY A 509 -2.06 30.89 -0.07
C GLY A 509 -2.42 29.40 -0.21
N ARG A 510 -2.63 28.96 -1.46
CA ARG A 510 -2.90 27.55 -1.79
C ARG A 510 -1.59 26.77 -1.92
N TYR A 511 -1.32 25.86 -0.99
CA TYR A 511 -0.05 25.12 -0.93
C TYR A 511 -0.34 23.62 -1.02
N GLY A 512 -0.24 23.06 -2.21
CA GLY A 512 -0.76 21.72 -2.53
C GLY A 512 -0.20 20.54 -1.73
N ASN A 513 0.90 20.69 -0.97
CA ASN A 513 1.54 19.58 -0.25
C ASN A 513 1.52 19.82 1.27
N GLY A 514 2.41 20.66 1.80
CA GLY A 514 2.42 21.04 3.22
C GLY A 514 2.76 22.50 3.45
N ALA A 515 2.43 23.00 4.64
CA ALA A 515 2.80 24.36 5.08
C ALA A 515 3.06 24.39 6.59
N SER A 516 3.99 25.25 7.02
CA SER A 516 4.31 25.43 8.45
C SER A 516 4.04 26.85 8.90
N ILE A 517 3.56 27.00 10.14
CA ILE A 517 3.49 28.28 10.86
C ILE A 517 4.33 28.21 12.14
N PHE A 518 5.08 29.27 12.42
CA PHE A 518 5.79 29.48 13.67
C PHE A 518 5.16 30.66 14.40
N THR A 519 4.66 30.42 15.62
CA THR A 519 3.91 31.39 16.43
C THR A 519 3.80 30.92 17.89
N THR A 520 3.70 31.85 18.83
CA THR A 520 3.36 31.54 20.23
C THR A 520 1.85 31.64 20.50
N SER A 521 1.08 32.21 19.58
CA SER A 521 -0.37 32.35 19.66
C SER A 521 -1.11 31.08 19.20
N GLY A 522 -1.77 30.41 20.15
CA GLY A 522 -2.69 29.30 19.84
C GLY A 522 -3.85 29.70 18.92
N ALA A 523 -4.30 30.96 18.99
CA ALA A 523 -5.36 31.47 18.11
C ALA A 523 -4.87 31.61 16.65
N ALA A 524 -3.65 32.11 16.45
CA ALA A 524 -3.04 32.21 15.12
C ALA A 524 -2.77 30.83 14.51
N ALA A 525 -2.25 29.90 15.32
CA ALA A 525 -2.04 28.51 14.91
C ALA A 525 -3.34 27.82 14.47
N ARG A 526 -4.43 28.01 15.25
CA ARG A 526 -5.76 27.46 14.91
C ARG A 526 -6.32 28.07 13.64
N LYS A 527 -6.21 29.38 13.46
CA LYS A 527 -6.67 30.07 12.25
C LYS A 527 -5.93 29.57 11.01
N PHE A 528 -4.60 29.46 11.10
CA PHE A 528 -3.76 28.92 10.02
C PHE A 528 -4.17 27.51 9.63
N GLN A 529 -4.34 26.62 10.61
CA GLN A 529 -4.78 25.24 10.40
C GLN A 529 -6.10 25.13 9.62
N THR A 530 -7.08 25.98 9.94
CA THR A 530 -8.41 25.94 9.31
C THR A 530 -8.45 26.57 7.91
N GLU A 531 -7.65 27.60 7.69
CA GLU A 531 -7.71 28.43 6.48
C GLU A 531 -6.68 28.01 5.42
N VAL A 532 -5.55 27.39 5.82
CA VAL A 532 -4.55 26.95 4.86
C VAL A 532 -5.05 25.75 4.05
N GLU A 533 -5.02 25.88 2.73
CA GLU A 533 -5.27 24.78 1.80
C GLU A 533 -3.97 23.97 1.63
N ALA A 534 -3.68 23.08 2.59
CA ALA A 534 -2.55 22.15 2.57
C ALA A 534 -2.95 20.80 3.19
N GLY A 535 -2.39 19.69 2.70
CA GLY A 535 -2.66 18.37 3.28
C GLY A 535 -1.90 18.11 4.58
N GLN A 536 -0.74 18.75 4.74
CA GLN A 536 0.04 18.72 5.98
C GLN A 536 0.26 20.11 6.57
N VAL A 537 0.08 20.23 7.88
CA VAL A 537 0.28 21.48 8.62
C VAL A 537 1.27 21.25 9.76
N GLY A 538 2.35 22.04 9.77
CA GLY A 538 3.30 22.09 10.88
C GLY A 538 3.06 23.32 11.76
N ILE A 539 2.88 23.13 13.07
CA ILE A 539 2.79 24.23 14.05
C ILE A 539 4.05 24.21 14.91
N ASN A 540 4.88 25.23 14.76
CA ASN A 540 6.22 25.34 15.37
C ASN A 540 7.15 24.18 15.01
N VAL A 541 6.85 23.47 13.93
CA VAL A 541 7.68 22.42 13.32
C VAL A 541 7.62 22.54 11.79
N PRO A 542 8.74 22.31 11.08
CA PRO A 542 8.72 22.19 9.63
C PRO A 542 7.98 20.91 9.23
N VAL A 543 7.17 20.98 8.17
CA VAL A 543 6.62 19.77 7.56
C VAL A 543 7.77 18.94 6.97
N ALA A 544 8.01 17.76 7.53
CA ALA A 544 8.99 16.78 7.09
C ALA A 544 8.34 15.40 6.88
N ALA A 545 9.07 14.47 6.24
CA ALA A 545 8.60 13.16 5.77
C ALA A 545 7.69 12.39 6.77
N PRO A 546 6.71 11.61 6.26
CA PRO A 546 5.60 11.05 7.04
C PRO A 546 6.02 10.15 8.19
N LEU A 547 5.18 10.12 9.23
CA LEU A 547 5.18 9.10 10.28
C LEU A 547 4.35 7.89 9.81
N PRO A 548 4.70 6.64 10.18
CA PRO A 548 4.03 5.43 9.69
C PRO A 548 2.54 5.30 10.04
N PHE A 549 2.05 6.13 10.95
CA PHE A 549 0.69 6.04 11.51
C PHE A 549 -0.29 7.05 10.89
N PHE A 550 0.19 8.01 10.09
CA PHE A 550 -0.65 9.08 9.53
C PHE A 550 -0.42 9.20 8.02
N SER A 551 -1.50 9.42 7.26
CA SER A 551 -1.44 9.57 5.81
C SER A 551 -0.60 10.81 5.41
N PHE A 552 0.32 10.63 4.46
CA PHE A 552 0.96 11.73 3.72
C PHE A 552 -0.01 12.21 2.63
N THR A 553 -0.35 13.49 2.57
CA THR A 553 -1.39 13.99 1.65
C THR A 553 -0.99 15.31 1.01
N GLY A 554 -1.20 15.44 -0.30
CA GLY A 554 -1.38 16.72 -0.97
C GLY A 554 -2.87 17.04 -1.16
N SER A 555 -3.24 18.32 -1.26
CA SER A 555 -4.62 18.78 -1.51
C SER A 555 -5.17 18.35 -2.88
N LYS A 556 -4.32 17.79 -3.75
CA LYS A 556 -4.67 17.13 -5.01
C LYS A 556 -3.91 15.81 -5.16
N ALA A 557 -4.63 14.70 -5.00
CA ALA A 557 -4.29 13.35 -5.50
C ALA A 557 -2.85 12.83 -5.26
N SER A 558 -2.23 13.10 -4.10
CA SER A 558 -0.93 12.53 -3.73
C SER A 558 -1.02 11.89 -2.35
N PHE A 559 -0.75 10.58 -2.23
CA PHE A 559 -0.87 9.83 -0.96
C PHE A 559 0.34 8.91 -0.72
N ALA A 560 0.68 8.62 0.54
CA ALA A 560 1.58 7.51 0.92
C ALA A 560 1.36 7.12 2.41
N GLY A 561 1.48 5.82 2.74
CA GLY A 561 1.68 5.33 4.12
C GLY A 561 0.46 4.89 4.95
N ASP A 562 -0.73 4.69 4.36
CA ASP A 562 -1.95 4.22 5.06
C ASP A 562 -2.56 3.01 4.32
N LEU A 563 -3.33 2.12 4.96
CA LEU A 563 -4.10 1.06 4.28
C LEU A 563 -5.17 1.59 3.33
N ASN A 564 -5.63 2.82 3.53
CA ASN A 564 -6.52 3.50 2.58
C ASN A 564 -5.79 3.88 1.26
N PHE A 565 -4.46 3.70 1.19
CA PHE A 565 -3.61 4.09 0.07
C PHE A 565 -3.71 3.20 -1.17
N LEU A 566 -3.94 1.89 -1.01
CA LEU A 566 -4.02 0.98 -2.15
C LEU A 566 -5.23 1.27 -3.04
N ALA A 567 -6.20 2.02 -2.55
CA ALA A 567 -7.49 2.22 -3.16
C ALA A 567 -7.57 3.53 -3.96
N ARG A 568 -6.55 3.99 -4.71
CA ARG A 568 -6.72 5.13 -5.64
C ARG A 568 -5.83 5.07 -6.87
N SER A 569 -6.38 4.70 -8.01
CA SER A 569 -5.88 5.08 -9.35
C SER A 569 -6.86 4.64 -10.44
N LEU A 570 -7.45 5.60 -11.16
CA LEU A 570 -7.57 5.64 -12.64
C LEU A 570 -8.42 6.84 -13.07
N SER A 571 -7.98 7.52 -14.14
CA SER A 571 -8.73 8.56 -14.83
C SER A 571 -9.70 7.94 -15.85
N PRO A 572 -10.99 8.28 -15.88
CA PRO A 572 -11.91 7.74 -16.89
C PRO A 572 -11.73 8.44 -18.24
N GLN A 573 -11.44 7.67 -19.29
CA GLN A 573 -11.72 8.09 -20.67
C GLN A 573 -13.22 7.94 -20.94
N ILE A 574 -13.92 9.06 -21.04
CA ILE A 574 -15.34 9.11 -21.40
C ILE A 574 -15.45 8.91 -22.93
N PHE A 575 -15.99 7.78 -23.37
CA PHE A 575 -16.43 7.61 -24.75
C PHE A 575 -17.79 8.29 -24.94
N ALA A 576 -17.77 9.48 -25.55
CA ALA A 576 -18.97 10.15 -26.04
C ALA A 576 -19.39 9.53 -27.38
N PHE A 577 -20.48 8.77 -27.42
CA PHE A 577 -21.16 8.45 -28.68
C PHE A 577 -22.12 9.59 -29.01
N THR A 578 -21.83 10.33 -30.06
CA THR A 578 -22.74 11.30 -30.67
C THR A 578 -23.82 10.55 -31.45
N ASN A 579 -25.09 10.94 -31.29
CA ASN A 579 -26.15 10.56 -32.20
C ASN A 579 -27.04 11.77 -32.51
N PRO A 580 -27.61 11.87 -33.72
CA PRO A 580 -28.06 13.14 -34.28
C PRO A 580 -29.47 13.54 -33.84
N HIS A 581 -29.69 14.84 -33.83
CA HIS A 581 -30.95 15.55 -33.58
C HIS A 581 -32.14 14.96 -34.35
N LEU A 582 -33.27 14.79 -33.66
CA LEU A 582 -34.57 14.62 -34.29
C LEU A 582 -35.59 15.54 -33.61
N SER A 583 -36.07 16.49 -34.41
CA SER A 583 -37.22 17.35 -34.14
C SER A 583 -38.51 16.57 -34.42
N THR A 584 -39.47 16.64 -33.50
CA THR A 584 -40.83 16.13 -33.72
C THR A 584 -41.81 17.29 -33.69
N ALA A 585 -42.36 17.65 -34.85
CA ALA A 585 -43.53 18.50 -34.97
C ALA A 585 -44.80 17.63 -34.99
N ALA A 586 -45.82 18.02 -34.23
CA ALA A 586 -47.17 17.47 -34.33
C ALA A 586 -48.20 18.62 -34.36
N GLU A 587 -49.19 18.47 -35.23
CA GLU A 587 -50.30 19.41 -35.48
C GLU A 587 -51.36 19.42 -34.34
N PRO A 588 -52.19 20.48 -34.26
CA PRO A 588 -52.91 20.83 -33.04
C PRO A 588 -54.36 20.33 -33.02
N SER A 589 -54.82 19.83 -31.87
CA SER A 589 -56.25 19.84 -31.55
C SER A 589 -56.50 19.99 -30.04
N LEU A 590 -57.40 20.95 -29.74
CA LEU A 590 -58.10 21.23 -28.46
C LEU A 590 -57.21 21.61 -27.27
N LYS A 591 -57.19 22.93 -26.96
CA LYS A 591 -56.40 23.59 -25.89
C LYS A 591 -56.37 22.79 -24.57
N PRO A 592 -55.24 22.14 -24.23
CA PRO A 592 -54.97 21.68 -22.88
C PRO A 592 -54.35 22.84 -22.08
N ARG A 593 -54.60 22.85 -20.78
CA ARG A 593 -53.85 23.68 -19.83
C ARG A 593 -52.36 23.36 -20.02
N SER A 594 -51.51 24.36 -20.24
CA SER A 594 -50.07 24.13 -20.47
C SER A 594 -49.50 23.30 -19.30
N PRO A 595 -48.77 22.20 -19.58
CA PRO A 595 -48.20 21.37 -18.54
C PRO A 595 -47.28 22.20 -17.61
N PRO A 596 -47.25 21.90 -16.31
CA PRO A 596 -46.41 22.63 -15.36
C PRO A 596 -44.93 22.48 -15.72
N ARG A 597 -44.14 23.51 -15.44
CA ARG A 597 -42.69 23.49 -15.66
C ARG A 597 -41.97 23.05 -14.39
N VAL A 598 -40.93 22.23 -14.56
CA VAL A 598 -40.06 21.80 -13.46
C VAL A 598 -39.06 22.93 -13.17
N PRO A 599 -38.98 23.43 -11.92
CA PRO A 599 -38.06 24.51 -11.59
C PRO A 599 -36.62 24.00 -11.40
N ASN A 600 -35.63 24.88 -11.63
CA ASN A 600 -34.31 24.73 -11.04
C ASN A 600 -34.37 25.10 -9.55
N LEU A 601 -33.45 24.61 -8.72
CA LEU A 601 -33.21 25.14 -7.36
C LEU A 601 -31.84 25.82 -7.34
N ILE A 602 -31.82 27.15 -7.25
CA ILE A 602 -30.58 27.95 -7.29
C ILE A 602 -30.58 28.91 -6.12
N GLY A 603 -29.58 28.78 -5.23
CA GLY A 603 -29.41 29.67 -4.08
C GLY A 603 -30.65 29.71 -3.18
N GLY A 604 -31.27 28.54 -2.97
CA GLY A 604 -32.45 28.40 -2.11
C GLY A 604 -33.78 28.81 -2.75
N ARG A 605 -33.81 29.26 -4.00
CA ARG A 605 -35.04 29.61 -4.70
C ARG A 605 -35.36 28.61 -5.81
N PHE A 606 -36.64 28.24 -5.90
CA PHE A 606 -37.16 27.54 -7.06
C PHE A 606 -37.33 28.57 -8.19
N VAL A 607 -36.63 28.36 -9.30
CA VAL A 607 -36.52 29.32 -10.40
C VAL A 607 -36.96 28.66 -11.69
N ASP A 608 -37.91 29.30 -12.37
CA ASP A 608 -38.25 28.93 -13.75
C ASP A 608 -37.07 29.24 -14.67
N SER A 609 -36.64 28.23 -15.42
CA SER A 609 -35.52 28.39 -16.34
C SER A 609 -35.84 29.36 -17.47
N GLN A 610 -34.84 30.12 -17.89
CA GLN A 610 -34.84 30.95 -19.09
C GLN A 610 -34.52 30.15 -20.36
N SER A 611 -34.36 28.83 -20.25
CA SER A 611 -34.12 27.97 -21.40
C SER A 611 -35.28 28.02 -22.39
N SER A 612 -34.95 27.96 -23.68
CA SER A 612 -35.91 27.75 -24.76
C SER A 612 -36.13 26.26 -25.05
N GLU A 613 -35.31 25.38 -24.47
CA GLU A 613 -35.34 23.94 -24.72
C GLU A 613 -35.89 23.19 -23.51
N PHE A 614 -36.89 22.35 -23.76
CA PHE A 614 -37.59 21.57 -22.73
C PHE A 614 -37.72 20.11 -23.16
N ILE A 615 -37.78 19.23 -22.17
CA ILE A 615 -38.08 17.81 -22.30
C ILE A 615 -39.42 17.55 -21.63
N ASP A 616 -40.33 16.90 -22.34
CA ASP A 616 -41.59 16.44 -21.74
C ASP A 616 -41.32 15.27 -20.78
N VAL A 617 -41.79 15.42 -19.55
CA VAL A 617 -41.87 14.34 -18.55
C VAL A 617 -43.17 13.60 -18.81
N ILE A 618 -43.07 12.33 -19.23
CA ILE A 618 -44.20 11.56 -19.75
C ILE A 618 -44.60 10.50 -18.73
N ASN A 619 -45.90 10.38 -18.44
CA ASN A 619 -46.41 9.25 -17.68
C ASN A 619 -46.31 7.97 -18.54
N PRO A 620 -45.51 6.96 -18.15
CA PRO A 620 -45.27 5.79 -18.99
C PRO A 620 -46.49 4.87 -19.11
N ALA A 621 -47.48 4.97 -18.24
CA ALA A 621 -48.72 4.19 -18.32
C ALA A 621 -49.73 4.81 -19.31
N THR A 622 -49.84 6.14 -19.36
CA THR A 622 -50.87 6.83 -20.18
C THR A 622 -50.32 7.52 -21.43
N GLN A 623 -49.00 7.79 -21.47
CA GLN A 623 -48.31 8.64 -22.45
C GLN A 623 -48.68 10.12 -22.39
N GLU A 624 -49.35 10.56 -21.33
CA GLU A 624 -49.66 11.97 -21.11
C GLU A 624 -48.43 12.73 -20.60
N VAL A 625 -48.32 14.00 -21.01
CA VAL A 625 -47.28 14.90 -20.50
C VAL A 625 -47.66 15.36 -19.10
N VAL A 626 -46.86 14.99 -18.11
CA VAL A 626 -47.04 15.34 -16.70
C VAL A 626 -46.48 16.74 -16.43
N SER A 627 -45.29 17.04 -16.95
CA SER A 627 -44.59 18.30 -16.76
C SER A 627 -43.56 18.54 -17.87
N GLN A 628 -42.97 19.74 -17.91
CA GLN A 628 -41.88 20.08 -18.83
C GLN A 628 -40.61 20.43 -18.05
N LEU A 629 -39.55 19.67 -18.27
CA LEU A 629 -38.24 19.88 -17.65
C LEU A 629 -37.36 20.75 -18.54
N PRO A 630 -36.79 21.85 -18.04
CA PRO A 630 -35.90 22.70 -18.83
C PRO A 630 -34.53 22.04 -19.01
N LEU A 631 -33.88 22.30 -20.15
CA LEU A 631 -32.43 22.13 -20.26
C LEU A 631 -31.75 23.36 -19.68
N THR A 632 -31.25 23.24 -18.45
CA THR A 632 -30.64 24.35 -17.71
C THR A 632 -29.53 25.00 -18.53
N THR A 633 -29.54 26.33 -18.60
CA THR A 633 -28.54 27.07 -19.37
C THR A 633 -27.18 27.06 -18.67
N ASN A 634 -26.10 27.31 -19.42
CA ASN A 634 -24.76 27.41 -18.83
C ASN A 634 -24.67 28.52 -17.76
N ASP A 635 -25.41 29.62 -17.91
CA ASP A 635 -25.39 30.72 -16.95
C ASP A 635 -26.17 30.38 -15.67
N GLU A 636 -27.28 29.66 -15.79
CA GLU A 636 -28.00 29.10 -14.65
C GLU A 636 -27.14 28.07 -13.90
N PHE A 637 -26.43 27.20 -14.63
CA PHE A 637 -25.49 26.26 -14.03
C PHE A 637 -24.36 26.98 -13.28
N LYS A 638 -23.74 28.00 -13.89
CA LYS A 638 -22.74 28.84 -13.22
C LYS A 638 -23.31 29.55 -11.99
N ALA A 639 -24.56 29.99 -12.04
CA ALA A 639 -25.24 30.60 -10.90
C ALA A 639 -25.42 29.61 -9.76
N ALA A 640 -25.81 28.36 -10.04
CA ALA A 640 -25.87 27.28 -9.05
C ALA A 640 -24.51 26.99 -8.41
N VAL A 641 -23.45 26.91 -9.22
CA VAL A 641 -22.06 26.75 -8.74
C VAL A 641 -21.62 27.94 -7.88
N SER A 642 -21.95 29.16 -8.30
CA SER A 642 -21.63 30.37 -7.54
C SER A 642 -22.34 30.39 -6.18
N ALA A 643 -23.64 30.06 -6.15
CA ALA A 643 -24.41 29.95 -4.91
C ALA A 643 -23.82 28.88 -3.98
N ALA A 644 -23.47 27.70 -4.50
CA ALA A 644 -22.83 26.65 -3.72
C ALA A 644 -21.47 27.06 -3.16
N LYS A 645 -20.65 27.78 -3.94
CA LYS A 645 -19.36 28.34 -3.48
C LYS A 645 -19.54 29.40 -2.41
N GLN A 646 -20.56 30.26 -2.51
CA GLN A 646 -20.84 31.31 -1.53
C GLN A 646 -21.34 30.72 -0.19
N ALA A 647 -22.16 29.67 -0.23
CA ALA A 647 -22.67 29.01 0.96
C ALA A 647 -21.61 28.14 1.67
N PHE A 648 -20.61 27.65 0.95
CA PHE A 648 -19.65 26.68 1.49
C PHE A 648 -18.87 27.17 2.72
N PRO A 649 -18.28 28.39 2.77
CA PRO A 649 -17.52 28.85 3.93
C PRO A 649 -18.30 28.91 5.24
N SER A 650 -19.58 29.33 5.21
CA SER A 650 -20.42 29.33 6.40
C SER A 650 -20.87 27.92 6.77
N TRP A 651 -21.20 27.10 5.77
CA TRP A 651 -21.67 25.73 5.99
C TRP A 651 -20.58 24.80 6.55
N ARG A 652 -19.35 24.85 6.01
CA ARG A 652 -18.23 24.04 6.52
C ARG A 652 -17.90 24.31 7.99
N ASN A 653 -18.13 25.54 8.44
CA ASN A 653 -17.88 26.00 9.81
C ASN A 653 -19.09 25.79 10.74
N THR A 654 -20.25 25.39 10.20
CA THR A 654 -21.42 25.06 11.00
C THR A 654 -21.13 23.80 11.82
N PRO A 655 -21.36 23.78 13.15
CA PRO A 655 -21.07 22.62 13.98
C PRO A 655 -21.73 21.33 13.48
N ILE A 656 -21.02 20.19 13.57
CA ILE A 656 -21.51 18.89 13.08
C ILE A 656 -22.88 18.54 13.67
N THR A 657 -23.08 18.81 14.97
CA THR A 657 -24.34 18.56 15.67
C THR A 657 -25.51 19.41 15.14
N THR A 658 -25.24 20.62 14.67
CA THR A 658 -26.25 21.46 14.01
C THR A 658 -26.63 20.88 12.65
N ARG A 659 -25.64 20.42 11.86
CA ARG A 659 -25.91 19.75 10.58
C ARG A 659 -26.72 18.46 10.76
N GLN A 660 -26.43 17.68 11.82
CA GLN A 660 -27.20 16.48 12.18
C GLN A 660 -28.66 16.79 12.53
N ARG A 661 -28.95 17.87 13.26
CA ARG A 661 -30.33 18.26 13.59
C ARG A 661 -31.20 18.49 12.35
N ILE A 662 -30.61 19.03 11.29
CA ILE A 662 -31.30 19.19 10.00
C ILE A 662 -31.63 17.81 9.41
N MET A 663 -30.73 16.83 9.49
CA MET A 663 -31.02 15.46 9.04
C MET A 663 -32.11 14.78 9.87
N PHE A 664 -32.13 14.99 11.20
CA PHE A 664 -33.23 14.50 12.05
C PHE A 664 -34.58 15.09 11.66
N LYS A 665 -34.63 16.35 11.23
CA LYS A 665 -35.85 16.96 10.73
C LYS A 665 -36.20 16.45 9.33
N LEU A 666 -35.22 16.33 8.45
CA LEU A 666 -35.43 15.83 7.09
C LEU A 666 -36.00 14.40 7.08
N GLN A 667 -35.48 13.48 7.93
CA GLN A 667 -36.03 12.13 8.01
C GLN A 667 -37.50 12.12 8.47
N GLU A 668 -37.86 13.00 9.42
CA GLU A 668 -39.24 13.15 9.91
C GLU A 668 -40.17 13.62 8.78
N LEU A 669 -39.73 14.62 8.02
CA LEU A 669 -40.47 15.18 6.90
C LEU A 669 -40.64 14.18 5.74
N ILE A 670 -39.60 13.40 5.44
CA ILE A 670 -39.69 12.34 4.43
C ILE A 670 -40.68 11.26 4.87
N ARG A 671 -40.71 10.89 6.16
CA ARG A 671 -41.72 9.95 6.71
C ARG A 671 -43.13 10.52 6.60
N ARG A 672 -43.32 11.81 6.88
CA ARG A 672 -44.61 12.51 6.74
C ARG A 672 -45.13 12.44 5.30
N ASP A 673 -44.27 12.71 4.32
CA ASP A 673 -44.65 12.88 2.92
C ASP A 673 -44.33 11.66 2.03
N MET A 674 -44.02 10.50 2.62
CA MET A 674 -43.57 9.31 1.92
C MET A 674 -44.50 8.88 0.79
N ASP A 675 -45.80 8.78 1.07
CA ASP A 675 -46.80 8.38 0.08
C ASP A 675 -46.93 9.41 -1.04
N LYS A 676 -46.82 10.71 -0.71
CA LYS A 676 -46.87 11.79 -1.70
C LYS A 676 -45.70 11.68 -2.68
N ILE A 677 -44.50 11.42 -2.17
CA ILE A 677 -43.31 11.21 -3.00
C ILE A 677 -43.46 9.93 -3.83
N ALA A 678 -43.90 8.83 -3.22
CA ALA A 678 -44.09 7.55 -3.91
C ALA A 678 -45.13 7.62 -5.03
N MET A 679 -46.21 8.39 -4.86
CA MET A 679 -47.20 8.64 -5.92
C MET A 679 -46.59 9.41 -7.10
N ASN A 680 -45.76 10.42 -6.85
CA ASN A 680 -45.05 11.14 -7.92
C ASN A 680 -44.10 10.20 -8.69
N ILE A 681 -43.30 9.38 -7.98
CA ILE A 681 -42.42 8.38 -8.61
C ILE A 681 -43.23 7.40 -9.45
N THR A 682 -44.35 6.90 -8.95
CA THR A 682 -45.23 5.98 -9.68
C THR A 682 -45.76 6.62 -10.97
N THR A 683 -46.09 7.91 -10.91
CA THR A 683 -46.63 8.68 -12.04
C THR A 683 -45.59 8.95 -13.12
N GLU A 684 -44.38 9.39 -12.75
CA GLU A 684 -43.33 9.77 -13.71
C GLU A 684 -42.47 8.58 -14.14
N GLN A 685 -42.18 7.63 -13.24
CA GLN A 685 -41.28 6.50 -13.51
C GLN A 685 -42.01 5.23 -13.95
N GLY A 686 -43.21 4.97 -13.40
CA GLY A 686 -44.08 3.85 -13.76
C GLY A 686 -44.03 2.64 -12.84
N LYS A 687 -43.06 2.50 -11.92
CA LYS A 687 -43.05 1.40 -10.94
C LYS A 687 -44.31 1.38 -10.07
N THR A 688 -44.59 0.24 -9.45
CA THR A 688 -45.75 0.10 -8.55
C THR A 688 -45.61 1.00 -7.32
N LEU A 689 -46.73 1.41 -6.72
CA LEU A 689 -46.71 2.26 -5.53
C LEU A 689 -45.87 1.66 -4.39
N LYS A 690 -45.95 0.34 -4.21
CA LYS A 690 -45.15 -0.38 -3.21
C LYS A 690 -43.65 -0.34 -3.52
N ASP A 691 -43.25 -0.50 -4.78
CA ASP A 691 -41.86 -0.35 -5.21
C ASP A 691 -41.38 1.11 -5.02
N ALA A 692 -42.24 2.10 -5.26
CA ALA A 692 -41.94 3.52 -5.04
C ALA A 692 -41.81 3.86 -3.54
N GLN A 693 -42.65 3.30 -2.67
CA GLN A 693 -42.47 3.41 -1.22
C GLN A 693 -41.14 2.80 -0.79
N GLY A 694 -40.76 1.66 -1.38
CA GLY A 694 -39.44 1.05 -1.19
C GLY A 694 -38.29 1.97 -1.62
N ASP A 695 -38.40 2.63 -2.77
CA ASP A 695 -37.44 3.63 -3.26
C ASP A 695 -37.22 4.76 -2.23
N VAL A 696 -38.32 5.39 -1.78
CA VAL A 696 -38.26 6.45 -0.76
C VAL A 696 -37.68 5.93 0.56
N PHE A 697 -38.13 4.77 1.02
CA PHE A 697 -37.69 4.17 2.29
C PHE A 697 -36.19 3.86 2.30
N ARG A 698 -35.65 3.30 1.21
CA ARG A 698 -34.20 3.03 1.08
C ARG A 698 -33.35 4.30 1.05
N GLY A 699 -33.89 5.39 0.52
CA GLY A 699 -33.26 6.71 0.61
C GLY A 699 -33.31 7.28 2.03
N LEU A 700 -34.45 7.15 2.70
CA LEU A 700 -34.67 7.55 4.09
C LEU A 700 -33.66 6.89 5.04
N GLU A 701 -33.38 5.59 4.88
CA GLU A 701 -32.37 4.89 5.69
C GLU A 701 -30.98 5.56 5.62
N VAL A 702 -30.60 6.17 4.49
CA VAL A 702 -29.35 6.93 4.37
C VAL A 702 -29.42 8.27 5.11
N VAL A 703 -30.57 8.94 5.11
CA VAL A 703 -30.77 10.15 5.92
C VAL A 703 -30.70 9.79 7.41
N GLU A 704 -31.25 8.66 7.82
CA GLU A 704 -31.16 8.15 9.19
C GLU A 704 -29.71 7.80 9.56
N HIS A 705 -28.95 7.17 8.65
CA HIS A 705 -27.52 6.99 8.84
C HIS A 705 -26.80 8.34 9.00
N ALA A 706 -27.16 9.35 8.21
CA ALA A 706 -26.61 10.71 8.32
C ALA A 706 -26.88 11.38 9.66
N CYS A 707 -27.99 11.04 10.33
CA CYS A 707 -28.26 11.49 11.70
C CYS A 707 -27.18 11.01 12.69
N GLY A 708 -26.56 9.84 12.45
CA GLY A 708 -25.52 9.24 13.30
C GLY A 708 -24.07 9.52 12.86
N MET A 709 -23.85 10.24 11.76
CA MET A 709 -22.52 10.34 11.13
C MET A 709 -21.46 11.17 11.87
N ALA A 710 -21.78 11.86 12.98
CA ALA A 710 -20.79 12.71 13.67
C ALA A 710 -19.55 11.93 14.15
N THR A 711 -19.73 10.71 14.65
CA THR A 711 -18.61 9.87 15.10
C THR A 711 -17.72 9.42 13.94
N LEU A 712 -18.28 9.23 12.75
CA LEU A 712 -17.53 8.87 11.54
C LEU A 712 -16.66 10.02 11.01
N GLN A 713 -16.97 11.26 11.39
CA GLN A 713 -16.20 12.45 11.01
C GLN A 713 -15.05 12.77 11.98
N MET A 714 -14.89 12.01 13.06
CA MET A 714 -13.77 12.18 13.98
C MET A 714 -12.44 11.87 13.27
N GLY A 715 -11.43 12.68 13.58
CA GLY A 715 -10.05 12.42 13.23
C GLY A 715 -9.33 11.63 14.33
N GLU A 716 -8.06 11.32 14.08
CA GLU A 716 -7.22 10.54 14.99
C GLU A 716 -6.23 11.47 15.71
N PHE A 717 -5.83 11.11 16.93
CA PHE A 717 -4.89 11.90 17.73
C PHE A 717 -3.86 10.97 18.39
N ALA A 718 -2.59 11.29 18.18
CA ALA A 718 -1.45 10.61 18.80
C ALA A 718 -0.60 11.65 19.55
N PRO A 719 -0.62 11.65 20.89
CA PRO A 719 0.29 12.48 21.67
C PRO A 719 1.71 11.92 21.63
N ASN A 720 2.70 12.79 21.74
CA ASN A 720 4.12 12.40 21.89
C ASN A 720 4.60 11.38 20.84
N VAL A 721 4.24 11.56 19.57
CA VAL A 721 4.79 10.77 18.45
C VAL A 721 6.32 10.92 18.37
N SER A 722 6.83 12.04 18.87
CA SER A 722 8.21 12.26 19.28
C SER A 722 8.20 13.14 20.53
N ASN A 723 9.35 13.32 21.18
CA ASN A 723 9.44 14.05 22.44
C ASN A 723 8.90 15.49 22.31
N GLY A 724 7.74 15.75 22.94
CA GLY A 724 7.05 17.05 22.88
C GLY A 724 6.46 17.38 21.51
N ILE A 725 6.18 16.38 20.68
CA ILE A 725 5.53 16.54 19.37
C ILE A 725 4.26 15.69 19.36
N ASP A 726 3.12 16.34 19.11
CA ASP A 726 1.84 15.66 18.90
C ASP A 726 1.50 15.65 17.40
N THR A 727 0.85 14.59 16.94
CA THR A 727 0.27 14.53 15.60
C THR A 727 -1.20 14.14 15.68
N TYR A 728 -2.02 14.80 14.89
CA TYR A 728 -3.44 14.47 14.77
C TYR A 728 -3.94 14.72 13.36
N SER A 729 -5.00 14.01 12.98
CA SER A 729 -5.67 14.17 11.70
C SER A 729 -7.04 14.81 11.88
N LEU A 730 -7.49 15.54 10.87
CA LEU A 730 -8.84 16.10 10.77
C LEU A 730 -9.48 15.64 9.47
N ARG A 731 -10.80 15.45 9.48
CA ARG A 731 -11.58 15.28 8.25
C ARG A 731 -12.18 16.62 7.85
N GLU A 732 -11.72 17.16 6.73
CA GLU A 732 -12.23 18.40 6.16
C GLU A 732 -13.15 18.13 4.97
N PRO A 733 -14.24 18.90 4.79
CA PRO A 733 -15.05 18.79 3.57
C PRO A 733 -14.24 19.18 2.33
N LEU A 734 -14.55 18.55 1.20
CA LEU A 734 -13.91 18.82 -0.09
C LEU A 734 -14.26 20.19 -0.67
N GLY A 735 -15.50 20.67 -0.46
CA GLY A 735 -15.97 21.91 -1.08
C GLY A 735 -17.34 21.77 -1.72
N VAL A 736 -17.43 22.17 -2.98
CA VAL A 736 -18.63 22.02 -3.81
C VAL A 736 -18.58 20.67 -4.51
N CYS A 737 -19.53 19.80 -4.20
CA CYS A 737 -19.68 18.48 -4.80
C CYS A 737 -20.87 18.46 -5.77
N ALA A 738 -20.90 17.49 -6.69
CA ALA A 738 -22.03 17.28 -7.59
C ALA A 738 -22.41 15.79 -7.67
N GLY A 739 -23.69 15.53 -7.93
CA GLY A 739 -24.25 14.19 -8.12
C GLY A 739 -25.15 14.15 -9.34
N ILE A 740 -25.02 13.10 -10.16
CA ILE A 740 -25.82 12.89 -11.36
C ILE A 740 -26.60 11.59 -11.17
N CYS A 741 -27.93 11.64 -11.28
CA CYS A 741 -28.79 10.52 -10.91
C CYS A 741 -29.53 9.93 -12.12
N PRO A 742 -29.67 8.59 -12.21
CA PRO A 742 -30.43 7.90 -13.24
C PRO A 742 -31.94 7.87 -12.92
N PHE A 743 -32.75 7.51 -13.92
CA PHE A 743 -34.21 7.50 -13.85
C PHE A 743 -34.82 6.37 -13.01
N ASN A 744 -34.05 5.33 -12.65
CA ASN A 744 -34.67 4.14 -12.07
C ASN A 744 -34.96 4.29 -10.57
N PHE A 745 -34.30 5.22 -9.88
CA PHE A 745 -34.49 5.47 -8.45
C PHE A 745 -34.39 6.97 -8.12
N PRO A 746 -35.41 7.77 -8.50
CA PRO A 746 -35.40 9.23 -8.40
C PRO A 746 -35.49 9.78 -6.97
N ALA A 747 -35.69 8.95 -5.94
CA ALA A 747 -35.61 9.35 -4.53
C ALA A 747 -34.39 8.74 -3.83
N MET A 748 -34.21 7.43 -3.91
CA MET A 748 -33.14 6.70 -3.23
C MET A 748 -31.75 7.22 -3.59
N ILE A 749 -31.43 7.35 -4.89
CA ILE A 749 -30.07 7.72 -5.33
C ILE A 749 -29.71 9.17 -4.95
N PRO A 750 -30.59 10.17 -5.15
CA PRO A 750 -30.35 11.51 -4.59
C PRO A 750 -30.07 11.49 -3.08
N LEU A 751 -30.86 10.74 -2.30
CA LEU A 751 -30.70 10.61 -0.85
C LEU A 751 -29.46 9.80 -0.46
N TRP A 752 -28.90 9.01 -1.36
CA TRP A 752 -27.61 8.36 -1.17
C TRP A 752 -26.42 9.35 -1.23
N MET A 753 -26.60 10.52 -1.83
CA MET A 753 -25.52 11.46 -2.12
C MET A 753 -25.59 12.73 -1.25
N PHE A 754 -26.61 13.58 -1.47
CA PHE A 754 -26.60 14.92 -0.89
C PHE A 754 -26.69 14.94 0.65
N PRO A 755 -27.43 14.06 1.34
CA PRO A 755 -27.48 14.06 2.81
C PRO A 755 -26.10 13.76 3.42
N VAL A 756 -25.39 12.78 2.86
CA VAL A 756 -24.04 12.39 3.29
C VAL A 756 -23.06 13.54 3.05
N ALA A 757 -23.07 14.10 1.83
CA ALA A 757 -22.19 15.20 1.43
C ALA A 757 -22.37 16.45 2.29
N THR A 758 -23.62 16.87 2.48
CA THR A 758 -23.97 18.08 3.25
C THR A 758 -23.71 17.89 4.74
N THR A 759 -23.94 16.68 5.29
CA THR A 759 -23.58 16.35 6.68
C THR A 759 -22.06 16.36 6.91
N CYS A 760 -21.26 16.01 5.90
CA CYS A 760 -19.80 16.18 5.92
C CYS A 760 -19.34 17.66 5.84
N GLY A 761 -20.26 18.60 5.56
CA GLY A 761 -19.98 20.03 5.47
C GLY A 761 -19.75 20.55 4.04
N ASN A 762 -20.02 19.74 3.01
CA ASN A 762 -19.96 20.16 1.61
C ASN A 762 -21.24 20.88 1.19
N THR A 763 -21.16 21.66 0.11
CA THR A 763 -22.34 22.08 -0.66
C THR A 763 -22.50 21.18 -1.88
N PHE A 764 -23.72 21.05 -2.39
CA PHE A 764 -24.08 20.01 -3.35
C PHE A 764 -24.90 20.54 -4.53
N ILE A 765 -24.54 20.12 -5.74
CA ILE A 765 -25.31 20.33 -6.96
C ILE A 765 -25.83 18.97 -7.44
N LEU A 766 -27.14 18.81 -7.45
CA LEU A 766 -27.80 17.58 -7.90
C LEU A 766 -28.34 17.76 -9.32
N LYS A 767 -28.07 16.79 -10.19
CA LYS A 767 -28.65 16.67 -11.53
C LYS A 767 -29.53 15.40 -11.59
N PRO A 768 -30.82 15.48 -11.25
CA PRO A 768 -31.73 14.33 -11.32
C PRO A 768 -31.98 13.92 -12.76
N SER A 769 -32.59 12.75 -12.98
CA SER A 769 -32.93 12.34 -14.34
C SER A 769 -33.99 13.26 -14.94
N GLU A 770 -33.84 13.54 -16.22
CA GLU A 770 -34.77 14.30 -17.03
C GLU A 770 -36.12 13.63 -17.23
N LYS A 771 -36.24 12.33 -16.90
CA LYS A 771 -37.43 11.52 -17.15
C LYS A 771 -38.43 11.51 -15.99
N ASP A 772 -37.94 11.74 -14.77
CA ASP A 772 -38.70 11.65 -13.53
C ASP A 772 -38.11 12.54 -12.41
N PRO A 773 -37.99 13.87 -12.65
CA PRO A 773 -37.33 14.79 -11.74
C PRO A 773 -38.15 15.11 -10.48
N GLY A 774 -39.46 14.83 -10.47
CA GLY A 774 -40.41 15.36 -9.47
C GLY A 774 -40.04 15.01 -8.04
N ALA A 775 -39.65 13.75 -7.80
CA ALA A 775 -39.27 13.29 -6.46
C ALA A 775 -38.06 14.05 -5.91
N SER A 776 -37.08 14.37 -6.75
CA SER A 776 -35.90 15.15 -6.33
C SER A 776 -36.24 16.60 -5.99
N ILE A 777 -37.21 17.20 -6.69
CA ILE A 777 -37.72 18.55 -6.36
C ILE A 777 -38.43 18.54 -5.01
N MET A 778 -39.32 17.57 -4.78
CA MET A 778 -40.02 17.41 -3.50
C MET A 778 -39.03 17.20 -2.34
N LEU A 779 -38.01 16.36 -2.52
CA LEU A 779 -36.98 16.15 -1.50
C LEU A 779 -36.19 17.43 -1.19
N ALA A 780 -35.97 18.30 -2.18
CA ALA A 780 -35.30 19.57 -1.97
C ALA A 780 -36.18 20.59 -1.23
N GLU A 781 -37.50 20.58 -1.48
CA GLU A 781 -38.47 21.33 -0.66
C GLU A 781 -38.41 20.88 0.80
N LEU A 782 -38.41 19.57 1.06
CA LEU A 782 -38.30 19.03 2.42
C LEU A 782 -36.95 19.34 3.06
N ALA A 783 -35.85 19.32 2.30
CA ALA A 783 -34.53 19.71 2.81
C ALA A 783 -34.51 21.19 3.23
N LYS A 784 -35.15 22.06 2.45
CA LYS A 784 -35.32 23.47 2.80
C LYS A 784 -36.22 23.65 4.04
N GLU A 785 -37.34 22.95 4.10
CA GLU A 785 -38.24 22.94 5.27
C GLU A 785 -37.53 22.42 6.54
N ALA A 786 -36.61 21.46 6.39
CA ALA A 786 -35.77 20.95 7.48
C ALA A 786 -34.74 21.97 7.99
N GLY A 787 -34.56 23.11 7.30
CA GLY A 787 -33.64 24.18 7.68
C GLY A 787 -32.26 24.09 7.00
N LEU A 788 -32.14 23.35 5.89
CA LEU A 788 -30.91 23.37 5.10
C LEU A 788 -30.70 24.77 4.49
N PRO A 789 -29.53 25.42 4.72
CA PRO A 789 -29.33 26.79 4.27
C PRO A 789 -29.34 26.96 2.74
N ASP A 790 -29.72 28.16 2.30
CA ASP A 790 -29.74 28.52 0.89
C ASP A 790 -28.36 28.32 0.24
N GLY A 791 -28.36 27.72 -0.96
CA GLY A 791 -27.14 27.42 -1.71
C GLY A 791 -26.39 26.16 -1.25
N VAL A 792 -26.74 25.55 -0.11
CA VAL A 792 -26.12 24.28 0.31
C VAL A 792 -26.56 23.12 -0.57
N LEU A 793 -27.82 23.10 -1.01
CA LEU A 793 -28.33 22.21 -2.05
C LEU A 793 -28.83 23.06 -3.23
N ASN A 794 -28.42 22.68 -4.43
CA ASN A 794 -28.91 23.25 -5.69
C ASN A 794 -29.31 22.11 -6.63
N ILE A 795 -30.31 22.34 -7.46
CA ILE A 795 -30.78 21.40 -8.49
C ILE A 795 -30.73 22.09 -9.84
N VAL A 796 -30.08 21.41 -10.78
CA VAL A 796 -30.01 21.78 -12.20
C VAL A 796 -30.41 20.58 -13.04
N HIS A 797 -30.94 20.83 -14.23
CA HIS A 797 -31.48 19.83 -15.13
C HIS A 797 -30.67 19.77 -16.43
N GLY A 798 -30.73 18.64 -17.13
CA GLY A 798 -29.98 18.46 -18.38
C GLY A 798 -30.11 17.04 -18.91
N THR A 799 -29.49 16.74 -20.05
CA THR A 799 -29.49 15.39 -20.64
C THR A 799 -28.25 14.57 -20.22
N ASN A 800 -28.29 13.26 -20.50
CA ASN A 800 -27.21 12.28 -20.32
C ASN A 800 -26.86 11.93 -18.87
N SER A 801 -27.21 10.70 -18.49
CA SER A 801 -26.57 9.96 -17.40
C SER A 801 -26.78 8.48 -17.68
N ASN A 802 -25.73 7.65 -17.67
CA ASN A 802 -25.86 6.19 -17.56
C ASN A 802 -24.50 5.54 -17.29
N MET A 803 -24.44 4.75 -16.22
CA MET A 803 -23.54 3.60 -16.08
C MET A 803 -24.39 2.34 -16.05
N GLY A 804 -23.99 1.30 -16.78
CA GLY A 804 -24.71 0.03 -16.88
C GLY A 804 -24.30 -0.97 -15.80
N ALA A 805 -25.19 -1.92 -15.51
CA ALA A 805 -24.91 -3.07 -14.67
C ALA A 805 -25.60 -4.31 -15.24
N LYS A 806 -24.99 -5.49 -15.06
CA LYS A 806 -25.59 -6.78 -15.37
C LYS A 806 -25.20 -7.78 -14.29
N ASN A 807 -26.20 -8.35 -13.63
CA ASN A 807 -26.00 -9.24 -12.50
C ASN A 807 -26.39 -10.68 -12.83
N HIS A 808 -25.69 -11.61 -12.18
CA HIS A 808 -25.84 -13.05 -12.41
C HIS A 808 -26.29 -13.76 -11.13
N GLY A 809 -27.29 -14.63 -11.24
CA GLY A 809 -27.69 -15.57 -10.20
C GLY A 809 -27.24 -16.98 -10.57
N VAL A 810 -26.43 -17.63 -9.75
CA VAL A 810 -26.02 -19.02 -9.94
C VAL A 810 -26.89 -19.91 -9.08
N VAL A 811 -27.50 -20.92 -9.67
CA VAL A 811 -28.33 -21.91 -8.97
C VAL A 811 -27.63 -23.25 -9.03
N MET A 812 -27.28 -23.77 -7.86
CA MET A 812 -26.68 -25.10 -7.72
C MET A 812 -27.77 -26.18 -7.63
N PRO A 813 -27.48 -27.44 -8.01
CA PRO A 813 -28.45 -28.54 -7.92
C PRO A 813 -29.02 -28.79 -6.52
N ASP A 814 -28.29 -28.38 -5.48
CA ASP A 814 -28.67 -28.53 -4.07
C ASP A 814 -29.48 -27.34 -3.52
N ALA A 815 -29.79 -26.34 -4.35
CA ALA A 815 -30.59 -25.19 -3.95
C ALA A 815 -32.04 -25.58 -3.60
N ASN A 816 -32.66 -24.85 -2.66
CA ASN A 816 -34.08 -25.01 -2.37
C ASN A 816 -34.92 -24.50 -3.54
N VAL A 817 -35.66 -25.40 -4.19
CA VAL A 817 -36.36 -25.11 -5.45
C VAL A 817 -37.34 -23.94 -5.32
N ASP A 818 -38.25 -24.01 -4.37
CA ASP A 818 -39.33 -23.03 -4.29
C ASP A 818 -38.85 -21.66 -3.82
N ALA A 819 -37.94 -21.61 -2.84
CA ALA A 819 -37.36 -20.37 -2.36
C ALA A 819 -36.55 -19.67 -3.47
N THR A 820 -35.71 -20.42 -4.19
CA THR A 820 -34.90 -19.88 -5.29
C THR A 820 -35.77 -19.38 -6.44
N LEU A 821 -36.77 -20.16 -6.89
CA LEU A 821 -37.63 -19.74 -8.00
C LEU A 821 -38.44 -18.48 -7.67
N ASN A 822 -38.95 -18.36 -6.43
CA ASN A 822 -39.62 -17.14 -5.97
C ASN A 822 -38.67 -15.94 -5.98
N ALA A 823 -37.43 -16.14 -5.49
CA ALA A 823 -36.40 -15.12 -5.47
C ALA A 823 -36.00 -14.66 -6.88
N LEU A 824 -35.87 -15.58 -7.84
CA LEU A 824 -35.55 -15.28 -9.23
C LEU A 824 -36.67 -14.51 -9.94
N ALA A 825 -37.93 -14.88 -9.73
CA ALA A 825 -39.06 -14.16 -10.30
C ALA A 825 -39.11 -12.71 -9.78
N ALA A 826 -38.97 -12.52 -8.46
CA ALA A 826 -38.96 -11.19 -7.86
C ALA A 826 -37.78 -10.34 -8.34
N ALA A 827 -36.57 -10.90 -8.40
CA ALA A 827 -35.37 -10.16 -8.76
C ALA A 827 -35.15 -9.94 -10.26
N GLY A 828 -35.70 -10.83 -11.10
CA GLY A 828 -35.65 -10.70 -12.55
C GLY A 828 -36.69 -9.72 -13.08
N PHE A 829 -37.91 -9.70 -12.51
CA PHE A 829 -39.01 -8.92 -13.05
C PHE A 829 -39.38 -7.67 -12.23
N GLY A 830 -39.08 -7.60 -10.94
CA GLY A 830 -39.44 -6.46 -10.09
C GLY A 830 -39.05 -5.10 -10.69
N ALA A 831 -39.94 -4.10 -10.58
CA ALA A 831 -39.85 -2.83 -11.31
C ALA A 831 -39.64 -2.97 -12.84
N ALA A 832 -40.26 -3.98 -13.46
CA ALA A 832 -40.10 -4.35 -14.87
C ALA A 832 -38.64 -4.58 -15.29
N GLY A 833 -37.80 -5.08 -14.37
CA GLY A 833 -36.37 -5.33 -14.60
C GLY A 833 -35.50 -4.06 -14.68
N GLN A 834 -36.06 -2.86 -14.45
CA GLN A 834 -35.34 -1.58 -14.54
C GLN A 834 -34.50 -1.30 -13.28
N ARG A 835 -33.85 -2.31 -12.70
CA ARG A 835 -32.98 -2.19 -11.53
C ARG A 835 -31.56 -2.55 -11.94
N CYS A 836 -30.56 -1.74 -11.57
CA CYS A 836 -29.15 -2.10 -11.78
C CYS A 836 -28.74 -3.37 -11.03
N MET A 837 -29.52 -3.75 -10.00
CA MET A 837 -29.34 -4.97 -9.22
C MET A 837 -30.23 -6.14 -9.66
N ALA A 838 -31.03 -6.00 -10.73
CA ALA A 838 -31.88 -7.08 -11.22
C ALA A 838 -31.05 -8.28 -11.67
N LEU A 839 -31.47 -9.49 -11.28
CA LEU A 839 -30.88 -10.73 -11.76
C LEU A 839 -31.35 -11.00 -13.19
N SER A 840 -30.74 -10.30 -14.16
CA SER A 840 -31.07 -10.44 -15.58
C SER A 840 -30.46 -11.69 -16.22
N THR A 841 -29.58 -12.41 -15.51
CA THR A 841 -29.03 -13.69 -15.98
C THR A 841 -29.02 -14.72 -14.87
N VAL A 842 -29.50 -15.92 -15.15
CA VAL A 842 -29.49 -17.07 -14.25
C VAL A 842 -28.70 -18.20 -14.88
N VAL A 843 -27.73 -18.72 -14.13
CA VAL A 843 -26.90 -19.85 -14.51
C VAL A 843 -27.37 -21.07 -13.71
N LEU A 844 -27.95 -22.06 -14.37
CA LEU A 844 -28.45 -23.29 -13.76
C LEU A 844 -27.37 -24.38 -13.90
N VAL A 845 -26.69 -24.70 -12.81
CA VAL A 845 -25.63 -25.72 -12.81
C VAL A 845 -26.27 -27.10 -12.77
N GLY A 846 -25.91 -27.98 -13.70
CA GLY A 846 -26.49 -29.32 -13.82
C GLY A 846 -27.72 -29.42 -14.74
N GLY A 847 -28.05 -28.34 -15.46
CA GLY A 847 -29.05 -28.30 -16.54
C GLY A 847 -30.32 -27.53 -16.17
N SER A 848 -30.79 -26.69 -17.09
CA SER A 848 -31.93 -25.79 -16.87
C SER A 848 -33.31 -26.45 -16.90
N LYS A 849 -33.47 -27.53 -17.69
CA LYS A 849 -34.78 -28.08 -18.07
C LYS A 849 -35.72 -28.43 -16.92
N SER A 850 -35.20 -28.83 -15.76
CA SER A 850 -36.04 -29.22 -14.62
C SER A 850 -36.67 -28.02 -13.86
N TRP A 851 -36.20 -26.79 -14.12
CA TRP A 851 -36.63 -25.58 -13.42
C TRP A 851 -37.38 -24.58 -14.31
N GLU A 852 -37.19 -24.67 -15.64
CA GLU A 852 -37.76 -23.76 -16.64
C GLU A 852 -39.28 -23.61 -16.49
N ASP A 853 -40.02 -24.71 -16.51
CA ASP A 853 -41.50 -24.67 -16.47
C ASP A 853 -42.02 -24.01 -15.19
N LYS A 854 -41.45 -24.36 -14.03
CA LYS A 854 -41.83 -23.80 -12.73
C LYS A 854 -41.50 -22.31 -12.59
N LEU A 855 -40.44 -21.84 -13.26
CA LEU A 855 -40.10 -20.41 -13.33
C LEU A 855 -41.08 -19.67 -14.24
N VAL A 856 -41.42 -20.25 -15.39
CA VAL A 856 -42.42 -19.71 -16.32
C VAL A 856 -43.79 -19.59 -15.66
N GLU A 857 -44.22 -20.60 -14.88
CA GLU A 857 -45.48 -20.56 -14.13
C GLU A 857 -45.53 -19.38 -13.15
N ARG A 858 -44.46 -19.19 -12.36
CA ARG A 858 -44.35 -18.05 -11.43
C ARG A 858 -44.33 -16.70 -12.14
N ALA A 859 -43.61 -16.61 -13.26
CA ALA A 859 -43.54 -15.39 -14.06
C ALA A 859 -44.91 -15.04 -14.67
N LYS A 860 -45.66 -16.03 -15.18
CA LYS A 860 -47.01 -15.84 -15.73
C LYS A 860 -48.04 -15.39 -14.69
N ALA A 861 -47.82 -15.72 -13.42
CA ALA A 861 -48.70 -15.30 -12.33
C ALA A 861 -48.60 -13.81 -11.99
N LEU A 862 -47.55 -13.11 -12.46
CA LEU A 862 -47.35 -11.68 -12.19
C LEU A 862 -48.37 -10.82 -12.96
N LYS A 863 -49.07 -9.95 -12.25
CA LYS A 863 -50.06 -9.03 -12.80
C LYS A 863 -49.39 -7.74 -13.32
N VAL A 864 -49.42 -7.55 -14.62
CA VAL A 864 -48.94 -6.34 -15.28
C VAL A 864 -50.07 -5.33 -15.38
N SER A 865 -49.88 -4.14 -14.80
CA SER A 865 -50.86 -3.04 -14.87
C SER A 865 -50.19 -1.70 -14.57
N ALA A 866 -50.93 -0.59 -14.65
CA ALA A 866 -50.42 0.70 -14.21
C ALA A 866 -50.00 0.65 -12.73
N GLY A 867 -48.91 1.34 -12.37
CA GLY A 867 -48.32 1.24 -11.03
C GLY A 867 -49.21 1.75 -9.88
N MET A 868 -50.27 2.50 -10.20
CA MET A 868 -51.28 2.98 -9.24
C MET A 868 -52.34 1.91 -8.91
N GLU A 869 -52.41 0.83 -9.67
CA GLU A 869 -53.36 -0.26 -9.40
C GLU A 869 -52.87 -1.11 -8.20
N PRO A 870 -53.71 -1.32 -7.16
CA PRO A 870 -53.27 -1.96 -5.91
C PRO A 870 -52.67 -3.36 -6.05
N ASP A 871 -53.14 -4.13 -7.04
CA ASP A 871 -52.71 -5.51 -7.28
C ASP A 871 -51.63 -5.60 -8.38
N ALA A 872 -51.08 -4.49 -8.87
CA ALA A 872 -50.04 -4.55 -9.88
C ALA A 872 -48.74 -5.09 -9.28
N ASP A 873 -48.20 -6.15 -9.89
CA ASP A 873 -46.85 -6.63 -9.60
C ASP A 873 -45.82 -5.88 -10.45
N LEU A 874 -46.21 -5.49 -11.68
CA LEU A 874 -45.32 -4.92 -12.69
C LEU A 874 -45.95 -3.72 -13.39
N GLY A 875 -45.24 -2.59 -13.35
CA GLY A 875 -45.57 -1.37 -14.09
C GLY A 875 -45.02 -1.32 -15.53
N PRO A 876 -45.26 -0.23 -16.27
CA PRO A 876 -44.65 -0.01 -17.59
C PRO A 876 -43.14 0.29 -17.50
N VAL A 877 -42.45 0.17 -18.63
CA VAL A 877 -41.06 0.69 -18.76
C VAL A 877 -41.06 2.19 -19.04
N ILE A 878 -39.97 2.88 -18.70
CA ILE A 878 -39.92 4.35 -18.62
C ILE A 878 -40.29 5.09 -19.92
N SER A 879 -40.03 4.53 -21.09
CA SER A 879 -40.30 5.22 -22.36
C SER A 879 -40.59 4.29 -23.53
N LYS A 880 -41.19 4.83 -24.61
CA LYS A 880 -41.41 4.11 -25.87
C LYS A 880 -40.11 3.56 -26.44
N GLN A 881 -39.03 4.34 -26.39
CA GLN A 881 -37.70 3.93 -26.85
C GLN A 881 -37.15 2.77 -26.02
N ALA A 882 -37.41 2.74 -24.70
CA ALA A 882 -37.05 1.60 -23.85
C ALA A 882 -37.85 0.35 -24.25
N LYS A 883 -39.16 0.48 -24.47
CA LYS A 883 -40.03 -0.61 -24.96
C LYS A 883 -39.53 -1.17 -26.29
N GLU A 884 -39.27 -0.30 -27.27
CA GLU A 884 -38.76 -0.69 -28.60
C GLU A 884 -37.40 -1.37 -28.52
N ARG A 885 -36.49 -0.86 -27.67
CA ARG A 885 -35.19 -1.49 -27.43
C ARG A 885 -35.33 -2.90 -26.87
N ILE A 886 -36.23 -3.10 -25.91
CA ILE A 886 -36.51 -4.42 -25.34
C ILE A 886 -37.05 -5.37 -26.42
N TYR A 887 -38.00 -4.93 -27.26
CA TYR A 887 -38.50 -5.72 -28.38
C TYR A 887 -37.37 -6.17 -29.32
N LYS A 888 -36.48 -5.23 -29.71
CA LYS A 888 -35.33 -5.53 -30.58
C LYS A 888 -34.39 -6.56 -29.94
N LEU A 889 -34.14 -6.45 -28.63
CA LEU A 889 -33.29 -7.40 -27.90
C LEU A 889 -33.90 -8.80 -27.82
N ILE A 890 -35.21 -8.90 -27.56
CA ILE A 890 -35.92 -10.18 -27.57
C ILE A 890 -35.83 -10.81 -28.96
N GLN A 891 -36.12 -10.03 -30.00
CA GLN A 891 -36.10 -10.50 -31.38
C GLN A 891 -34.71 -10.96 -31.81
N SER A 892 -33.67 -10.17 -31.51
CA SER A 892 -32.27 -10.53 -31.77
C SER A 892 -31.86 -11.83 -31.05
N GLY A 893 -32.32 -12.05 -29.83
CA GLY A 893 -32.07 -13.31 -29.11
C GLY A 893 -32.63 -14.53 -29.83
N ILE A 894 -33.87 -14.44 -30.32
CA ILE A 894 -34.53 -15.51 -31.08
C ILE A 894 -33.76 -15.78 -32.39
N GLU A 895 -33.40 -14.72 -33.12
CA GLU A 895 -32.65 -14.81 -34.38
C GLU A 895 -31.25 -15.42 -34.18
N SER A 896 -30.66 -15.22 -33.01
CA SER A 896 -29.37 -15.79 -32.63
C SER A 896 -29.48 -17.22 -32.05
N GLY A 897 -30.68 -17.80 -32.00
CA GLY A 897 -30.91 -19.19 -31.60
C GLY A 897 -31.35 -19.40 -30.15
N ALA A 898 -31.63 -18.36 -29.37
CA ALA A 898 -32.19 -18.50 -28.03
C ALA A 898 -33.64 -19.02 -28.07
N ARG A 899 -34.00 -19.90 -27.13
CA ARG A 899 -35.40 -20.36 -26.97
C ARG A 899 -36.22 -19.33 -26.20
N LEU A 900 -37.34 -18.90 -26.77
CA LEU A 900 -38.31 -18.04 -26.07
C LEU A 900 -39.29 -18.89 -25.26
N LEU A 901 -39.11 -18.93 -23.93
CA LEU A 901 -39.96 -19.70 -23.02
C LEU A 901 -41.23 -18.96 -22.62
N LEU A 902 -41.13 -17.63 -22.51
CA LEU A 902 -42.24 -16.74 -22.20
C LEU A 902 -42.06 -15.44 -22.97
N ASP A 903 -43.07 -15.04 -23.76
CA ASP A 903 -43.06 -13.82 -24.57
C ASP A 903 -43.98 -12.75 -23.96
N GLY A 904 -43.38 -11.67 -23.46
CA GLY A 904 -44.12 -10.56 -22.86
C GLY A 904 -44.42 -9.40 -23.81
N ARG A 905 -44.01 -9.46 -25.09
CA ARG A 905 -44.08 -8.28 -26.00
C ARG A 905 -45.52 -7.78 -26.19
N ASN A 906 -46.47 -8.65 -26.49
CA ASN A 906 -47.79 -8.24 -26.96
C ASN A 906 -48.85 -8.11 -25.84
N ILE A 907 -48.42 -7.81 -24.61
CA ILE A 907 -49.34 -7.64 -23.51
C ILE A 907 -50.25 -6.42 -23.74
N ARG A 908 -51.54 -6.57 -23.45
CA ARG A 908 -52.52 -5.49 -23.47
C ARG A 908 -53.04 -5.27 -22.05
N VAL A 909 -52.92 -4.04 -21.57
CA VAL A 909 -53.43 -3.62 -20.27
C VAL A 909 -54.69 -2.78 -20.53
N PRO A 910 -55.89 -3.26 -20.19
CA PRO A 910 -57.14 -2.52 -20.40
C PRO A 910 -57.10 -1.14 -19.74
N GLY A 911 -57.52 -0.10 -20.48
CA GLY A 911 -57.51 1.29 -20.02
C GLY A 911 -56.15 2.00 -20.13
N TYR A 912 -55.10 1.27 -20.48
CA TYR A 912 -53.74 1.79 -20.66
C TYR A 912 -53.10 1.27 -21.96
N GLU A 913 -53.88 1.18 -23.04
CA GLU A 913 -53.47 0.57 -24.30
C GLU A 913 -52.26 1.28 -24.95
N GLN A 914 -52.08 2.57 -24.67
CA GLN A 914 -50.95 3.37 -25.14
C GLN A 914 -49.71 3.23 -24.25
N GLY A 915 -49.82 2.56 -23.11
CA GLY A 915 -48.75 2.46 -22.13
C GLY A 915 -47.54 1.65 -22.60
N ASN A 916 -46.41 1.93 -21.96
CA ASN A 916 -45.13 1.31 -22.26
C ASN A 916 -44.98 -0.07 -21.58
N PHE A 917 -45.99 -0.93 -21.66
CA PHE A 917 -45.98 -2.23 -20.98
C PHE A 917 -45.17 -3.30 -21.74
N ILE A 918 -44.45 -4.10 -20.96
CA ILE A 918 -43.78 -5.34 -21.38
C ILE A 918 -44.11 -6.39 -20.30
N GLY A 919 -44.65 -7.53 -20.70
CA GLY A 919 -44.84 -8.66 -19.79
C GLY A 919 -43.53 -9.36 -19.43
N PRO A 920 -43.52 -10.20 -18.38
CA PRO A 920 -42.39 -11.07 -18.08
C PRO A 920 -41.93 -11.83 -19.32
N THR A 921 -40.63 -11.79 -19.61
CA THR A 921 -40.04 -12.46 -20.78
C THR A 921 -38.84 -13.29 -20.34
N ILE A 922 -38.80 -14.55 -20.79
CA ILE A 922 -37.73 -15.50 -20.44
C ILE A 922 -37.14 -16.08 -21.72
N LEU A 923 -35.83 -15.88 -21.90
CA LEU A 923 -35.03 -16.53 -22.94
C LEU A 923 -34.16 -17.62 -22.30
N SER A 924 -34.10 -18.80 -22.92
CA SER A 924 -33.20 -19.89 -22.53
C SER A 924 -32.22 -20.22 -23.67
N ASP A 925 -31.24 -21.05 -23.35
CA ASP A 925 -30.13 -21.45 -24.23
C ASP A 925 -29.29 -20.26 -24.74
N VAL A 926 -29.18 -19.19 -23.94
CA VAL A 926 -28.46 -17.98 -24.35
C VAL A 926 -26.96 -18.11 -24.11
N THR A 927 -26.17 -17.64 -25.08
CA THR A 927 -24.71 -17.63 -25.03
C THR A 927 -24.14 -16.20 -24.86
N PRO A 928 -22.90 -16.03 -24.37
CA PRO A 928 -22.33 -14.72 -24.06
C PRO A 928 -22.15 -13.76 -25.24
N ASP A 929 -22.12 -14.30 -26.46
CA ASP A 929 -21.97 -13.57 -27.71
C ASP A 929 -23.27 -12.90 -28.18
N MET A 930 -24.44 -13.39 -27.72
CA MET A 930 -25.74 -12.84 -28.08
C MET A 930 -25.96 -11.42 -27.52
N GLU A 931 -26.57 -10.53 -28.30
CA GLU A 931 -26.86 -9.15 -27.86
C GLU A 931 -27.80 -9.09 -26.65
N CYS A 932 -28.77 -10.00 -26.57
CA CYS A 932 -29.65 -10.13 -25.40
C CYS A 932 -28.89 -10.47 -24.11
N TYR A 933 -27.69 -11.08 -24.21
CA TYR A 933 -26.79 -11.30 -23.09
C TYR A 933 -25.97 -10.05 -22.71
N LYS A 934 -25.79 -9.08 -23.59
CA LYS A 934 -24.97 -7.88 -23.28
C LYS A 934 -25.77 -6.80 -22.54
N VAL A 935 -27.10 -6.91 -22.48
CA VAL A 935 -28.01 -5.88 -21.91
C VAL A 935 -28.89 -6.45 -20.78
N SER A 936 -29.46 -5.59 -19.93
CA SER A 936 -29.95 -5.94 -18.58
C SER A 936 -31.48 -6.00 -18.38
N TYR A 937 -32.30 -6.03 -19.44
CA TYR A 937 -33.77 -5.89 -19.33
C TYR A 937 -34.58 -7.19 -19.45
N ILE A 938 -33.92 -8.31 -19.76
CA ILE A 938 -34.58 -9.59 -20.06
C ILE A 938 -33.95 -10.66 -19.17
N LEU A 939 -34.76 -11.56 -18.62
CA LEU A 939 -34.26 -12.71 -17.87
C LEU A 939 -33.74 -13.78 -18.84
N VAL A 940 -32.48 -14.14 -18.66
CA VAL A 940 -31.76 -15.07 -19.52
C VAL A 940 -31.29 -16.28 -18.73
N LEU A 941 -31.54 -17.50 -19.23
CA LEU A 941 -31.09 -18.76 -18.64
C LEU A 941 -29.90 -19.37 -19.41
N LYS A 942 -28.96 -19.99 -18.70
CA LYS A 942 -27.76 -20.63 -19.28
C LYS A 942 -27.26 -21.85 -18.49
N ASP A 943 -26.64 -22.78 -19.21
CA ASP A 943 -25.98 -23.99 -18.69
C ASP A 943 -24.43 -23.88 -18.75
N LEU A 944 -23.77 -23.03 -17.94
CA LEU A 944 -22.34 -23.18 -17.57
C LEU A 944 -21.86 -22.05 -16.61
N PHE A 945 -21.08 -22.41 -15.59
CA PHE A 945 -20.54 -21.49 -14.57
C PHE A 945 -19.34 -20.62 -15.03
N LEU A 946 -18.73 -20.93 -16.17
CA LEU A 946 -17.36 -20.48 -16.49
C LEU A 946 -17.17 -19.00 -16.86
N PHE A 947 -18.22 -18.17 -16.97
CA PHE A 947 -18.05 -16.77 -17.41
C PHE A 947 -19.03 -15.79 -16.74
N PHE A 948 -18.49 -14.87 -15.95
CA PHE A 948 -19.18 -13.66 -15.49
C PHE A 948 -18.72 -12.48 -16.37
N GLY A 949 -19.67 -11.70 -16.88
CA GLY A 949 -19.44 -10.68 -17.92
C GLY A 949 -18.57 -9.48 -17.49
N VAL A 950 -18.61 -8.43 -18.32
CA VAL A 950 -17.82 -7.19 -18.16
C VAL A 950 -18.27 -6.35 -16.94
N TYR A 951 -19.48 -6.57 -16.45
CA TYR A 951 -20.06 -5.87 -15.30
C TYR A 951 -19.84 -6.64 -14.00
N GLY A 952 -19.64 -5.92 -12.90
CA GLY A 952 -19.32 -6.47 -11.58
C GLY A 952 -20.13 -5.84 -10.45
N ASN A 953 -21.36 -5.41 -10.71
CA ASN A 953 -22.19 -4.73 -9.71
C ASN A 953 -22.61 -5.70 -8.58
N GLY A 954 -23.35 -6.76 -8.92
CA GLY A 954 -23.72 -7.80 -7.96
C GLY A 954 -23.85 -9.19 -8.56
N ALA A 955 -23.66 -10.21 -7.73
CA ALA A 955 -23.88 -11.60 -8.08
C ALA A 955 -24.52 -12.36 -6.92
N ALA A 956 -25.32 -13.37 -7.22
CA ALA A 956 -25.95 -14.21 -6.20
C ALA A 956 -25.65 -15.69 -6.47
N ILE A 957 -25.55 -16.50 -5.42
CA ILE A 957 -25.53 -17.96 -5.51
C ILE A 957 -26.62 -18.57 -4.61
N PHE A 958 -27.31 -19.58 -5.11
CA PHE A 958 -28.28 -20.36 -4.37
C PHE A 958 -27.74 -21.78 -4.17
N THR A 959 -27.53 -22.19 -2.92
CA THR A 959 -26.94 -23.49 -2.54
C THR A 959 -27.15 -23.76 -1.04
N THR A 960 -27.15 -25.04 -0.66
CA THR A 960 -27.08 -25.47 0.75
C THR A 960 -25.66 -25.79 1.20
N SER A 961 -24.71 -25.84 0.25
CA SER A 961 -23.30 -26.14 0.53
C SER A 961 -22.51 -24.91 0.94
N GLY A 962 -22.09 -24.87 2.20
CA GLY A 962 -21.20 -23.81 2.71
C GLY A 962 -19.84 -23.75 2.00
N VAL A 963 -19.34 -24.88 1.48
CA VAL A 963 -18.07 -24.92 0.72
C VAL A 963 -18.23 -24.21 -0.62
N VAL A 964 -19.34 -24.47 -1.33
CA VAL A 964 -19.62 -23.83 -2.62
C VAL A 964 -19.88 -22.35 -2.44
N ALA A 965 -20.70 -21.97 -1.44
CA ALA A 965 -20.95 -20.57 -1.11
C ALA A 965 -19.65 -19.82 -0.77
N ARG A 966 -18.78 -20.42 0.05
CA ARG A 966 -17.47 -19.85 0.41
C ARG A 966 -16.52 -19.72 -0.78
N LYS A 967 -16.55 -20.67 -1.70
CA LYS A 967 -15.76 -20.59 -2.93
C LYS A 967 -16.28 -19.47 -3.83
N PHE A 968 -17.60 -19.40 -4.03
CA PHE A 968 -18.25 -18.38 -4.83
C PHE A 968 -17.93 -16.97 -4.35
N GLN A 969 -18.12 -16.67 -3.06
CA GLN A 969 -17.84 -15.35 -2.50
C GLN A 969 -16.38 -14.89 -2.66
N ASN A 970 -15.42 -15.83 -2.73
CA ASN A 970 -13.99 -15.51 -2.78
C ASN A 970 -13.46 -15.39 -4.21
N GLU A 971 -14.07 -16.12 -5.15
CA GLU A 971 -13.63 -16.17 -6.55
C GLU A 971 -14.44 -15.25 -7.45
N ILE A 972 -15.66 -14.88 -7.05
CA ILE A 972 -16.47 -13.92 -7.81
C ILE A 972 -15.89 -12.52 -7.66
N GLU A 973 -15.75 -11.82 -8.78
CA GLU A 973 -15.19 -10.47 -8.79
C GLU A 973 -16.27 -9.38 -8.58
N ALA A 974 -17.53 -9.75 -8.31
CA ALA A 974 -18.62 -8.80 -8.13
C ALA A 974 -18.51 -8.05 -6.80
N GLY A 975 -18.80 -6.75 -6.80
CA GLY A 975 -18.74 -5.91 -5.59
C GLY A 975 -19.73 -6.34 -4.51
N GLN A 976 -20.93 -6.78 -4.89
CA GLN A 976 -21.96 -7.29 -3.99
C GLN A 976 -22.21 -8.78 -4.22
N VAL A 977 -22.22 -9.57 -3.14
CA VAL A 977 -22.41 -11.03 -3.20
C VAL A 977 -23.57 -11.45 -2.32
N GLY A 978 -24.56 -12.12 -2.92
CA GLY A 978 -25.69 -12.72 -2.23
C GLY A 978 -25.52 -14.23 -2.11
N ILE A 979 -25.62 -14.77 -0.90
CA ILE A 979 -25.69 -16.22 -0.67
C ILE A 979 -27.13 -16.53 -0.24
N ASN A 980 -27.88 -17.21 -1.11
CA ASN A 980 -29.32 -17.42 -0.99
C ASN A 980 -30.15 -16.11 -0.89
N VAL A 981 -29.56 -14.98 -1.26
CA VAL A 981 -30.17 -13.65 -1.29
C VAL A 981 -30.06 -13.13 -2.73
N PRO A 982 -31.18 -12.87 -3.44
CA PRO A 982 -31.15 -12.56 -4.87
C PRO A 982 -30.63 -11.15 -5.18
N ILE A 983 -30.92 -10.18 -4.31
CA ILE A 983 -30.54 -8.77 -4.46
C ILE A 983 -29.73 -8.39 -3.20
N PRO A 984 -28.40 -8.54 -3.22
CA PRO A 984 -27.55 -8.22 -2.08
C PRO A 984 -27.25 -6.71 -2.02
N VAL A 985 -28.28 -5.87 -1.88
CA VAL A 985 -28.06 -4.43 -1.65
C VAL A 985 -27.79 -4.21 -0.17
N PRO A 986 -26.66 -3.61 0.22
CA PRO A 986 -26.30 -3.43 1.62
C PRO A 986 -27.18 -2.36 2.29
N LEU A 987 -27.29 -2.38 3.62
CA LEU A 987 -27.91 -1.27 4.36
C LEU A 987 -27.05 0.00 4.35
N ALA A 988 -27.68 1.13 4.66
CA ALA A 988 -27.11 2.47 4.61
C ALA A 988 -25.79 2.69 5.38
N PHE A 989 -25.52 1.89 6.42
CA PHE A 989 -24.27 1.97 7.20
C PHE A 989 -23.12 1.14 6.64
N PHE A 990 -23.42 0.20 5.73
CA PHE A 990 -22.45 -0.36 4.79
C PHE A 990 -22.41 0.50 3.53
N SER A 991 -21.37 0.36 2.72
CA SER A 991 -21.29 1.06 1.43
C SER A 991 -21.84 0.20 0.31
N PHE A 992 -22.59 0.80 -0.63
CA PHE A 992 -22.84 0.18 -1.93
C PHE A 992 -21.52 0.05 -2.69
N THR A 993 -21.12 -1.17 -3.00
CA THR A 993 -19.90 -1.50 -3.74
C THR A 993 -20.26 -1.98 -5.14
N GLY A 994 -19.41 -1.66 -6.10
CA GLY A 994 -19.41 -2.28 -7.42
C GLY A 994 -17.98 -2.53 -7.85
N SER A 995 -17.78 -3.33 -8.88
CA SER A 995 -16.48 -3.58 -9.47
C SER A 995 -16.55 -3.58 -11.00
N LYS A 996 -15.39 -3.65 -11.66
CA LYS A 996 -15.25 -3.63 -13.13
C LYS A 996 -15.94 -2.40 -13.73
N ALA A 997 -16.58 -2.55 -14.90
CA ALA A 997 -17.28 -1.46 -15.57
C ALA A 997 -18.54 -0.94 -14.83
N SER A 998 -18.90 -1.50 -13.68
CA SER A 998 -20.05 -1.05 -12.88
C SER A 998 -19.69 0.01 -11.83
N PHE A 999 -18.40 0.27 -11.63
CA PHE A 999 -17.92 1.27 -10.69
C PHE A 999 -16.62 1.90 -11.21
N ALA A 1000 -16.59 3.23 -11.25
CA ALA A 1000 -15.41 3.99 -11.66
C ALA A 1000 -14.91 4.81 -10.47
N GLY A 1001 -13.65 4.59 -10.10
CA GLY A 1001 -13.04 5.11 -8.87
C GLY A 1001 -12.93 4.04 -7.80
N ASP A 1002 -12.70 4.46 -6.56
CA ASP A 1002 -12.28 3.52 -5.50
C ASP A 1002 -13.03 3.70 -4.16
N LEU A 1003 -13.75 4.81 -4.01
CA LEU A 1003 -14.55 5.10 -2.83
C LEU A 1003 -16.03 5.12 -3.16
N ASN A 1004 -16.80 4.41 -2.34
CA ASN A 1004 -18.24 4.35 -2.46
C ASN A 1004 -18.90 5.62 -1.93
N PHE A 1005 -20.10 5.94 -2.41
CA PHE A 1005 -20.73 7.25 -2.23
C PHE A 1005 -21.59 7.40 -0.94
N TYR A 1006 -21.90 6.32 -0.21
CA TYR A 1006 -22.51 6.37 1.15
C TYR A 1006 -21.88 5.38 2.14
N GLY A 1007 -22.39 5.37 3.38
CA GLY A 1007 -21.81 4.62 4.49
C GLY A 1007 -20.47 5.22 4.92
N LYS A 1008 -19.59 4.41 5.52
CA LYS A 1008 -18.23 4.85 5.88
C LYS A 1008 -17.41 5.30 4.66
N GLY A 1009 -17.56 4.59 3.53
CA GLY A 1009 -16.95 4.98 2.26
C GLY A 1009 -17.37 6.38 1.81
N GLY A 1010 -18.65 6.72 1.95
CA GLY A 1010 -19.19 8.05 1.61
C GLY A 1010 -18.57 9.16 2.45
N VAL A 1011 -18.33 8.95 3.74
CA VAL A 1011 -17.61 9.91 4.59
C VAL A 1011 -16.20 10.14 4.06
N HIS A 1012 -15.48 9.07 3.70
CA HIS A 1012 -14.15 9.18 3.10
C HIS A 1012 -14.16 9.83 1.71
N PHE A 1013 -15.26 9.67 0.96
CA PHE A 1013 -15.40 10.27 -0.37
C PHE A 1013 -15.63 11.78 -0.26
N TYR A 1014 -16.49 12.21 0.66
CA TYR A 1014 -16.86 13.61 0.85
C TYR A 1014 -15.94 14.39 1.80
N THR A 1015 -14.87 13.78 2.29
CA THR A 1015 -13.87 14.43 3.14
C THR A 1015 -12.45 14.15 2.68
N GLN A 1016 -11.55 15.07 2.97
CA GLN A 1016 -10.11 14.88 2.87
C GLN A 1016 -9.49 14.87 4.26
N VAL A 1017 -8.42 14.10 4.42
CA VAL A 1017 -7.65 14.07 5.66
C VAL A 1017 -6.62 15.19 5.63
N LYS A 1018 -6.59 16.01 6.69
CA LYS A 1018 -5.53 16.99 6.96
C LYS A 1018 -4.76 16.54 8.19
N THR A 1019 -3.45 16.37 8.07
CA THR A 1019 -2.59 15.96 9.19
C THR A 1019 -1.87 17.17 9.76
N VAL A 1020 -1.98 17.35 11.08
CA VAL A 1020 -1.35 18.44 11.82
C VAL A 1020 -0.33 17.87 12.78
N THR A 1021 0.91 18.36 12.69
CA THR A 1021 1.97 18.04 13.64
C THR A 1021 2.34 19.31 14.38
N GLN A 1022 2.30 19.28 15.71
CA GLN A 1022 2.52 20.46 16.54
C GLN A 1022 3.53 20.21 17.66
N GLN A 1023 4.26 21.26 18.02
CA GLN A 1023 5.12 21.28 19.19
C GLN A 1023 4.97 22.62 19.92
N TRP A 1024 4.79 22.58 21.23
CA TRP A 1024 4.77 23.78 22.07
C TRP A 1024 5.91 23.64 23.09
N LYS A 1025 6.90 24.54 23.03
CA LYS A 1025 8.04 24.56 23.96
C LYS A 1025 7.95 25.77 24.88
N ASP A 1026 8.22 25.55 26.16
CA ASP A 1026 8.54 26.64 27.08
C ASP A 1026 9.94 27.22 26.78
N LEU A 1027 10.11 28.54 26.91
CA LEU A 1027 11.42 29.21 26.87
C LEU A 1027 12.09 29.12 28.26
N PRO A 1028 13.43 28.99 28.43
CA PRO A 1028 14.54 28.95 27.45
C PRO A 1028 15.60 27.81 27.65
N GLY A 1029 16.50 27.64 26.66
CA GLY A 1029 17.93 27.28 26.86
C GLY A 1029 18.34 25.79 26.77
N GLY A 1030 19.01 25.37 25.67
CA GLY A 1030 19.74 24.09 25.67
C GLY A 1030 20.12 23.47 24.32
N SER A 1031 21.28 23.86 23.80
CA SER A 1031 22.27 23.13 22.95
C SER A 1031 21.84 22.42 21.64
N GLY A 1032 22.37 22.95 20.53
CA GLY A 1032 22.74 22.22 19.30
C GLY A 1032 21.72 22.27 18.15
N VAL A 1033 22.19 22.61 16.95
CA VAL A 1033 21.45 22.38 15.71
C VAL A 1033 21.43 20.88 15.45
N SER A 1034 20.25 20.24 15.51
CA SER A 1034 20.09 18.85 15.09
C SER A 1034 19.63 18.80 13.64
N LEU A 1035 20.51 18.38 12.73
CA LEU A 1035 20.20 18.22 11.30
C LEU A 1035 19.41 16.93 10.99
N ALA A 1036 19.23 16.02 11.96
CA ALA A 1036 18.50 14.78 11.76
C ALA A 1036 16.99 15.02 11.82
N MET A 1037 16.23 14.38 10.91
CA MET A 1037 14.76 14.36 11.00
C MET A 1037 14.32 13.73 12.35
N PRO A 1038 13.19 14.17 12.94
CA PRO A 1038 12.66 13.57 14.16
C PRO A 1038 12.41 12.07 13.95
N THR A 1039 13.03 11.22 14.78
CA THR A 1039 12.82 9.76 14.79
C THR A 1039 12.23 9.31 16.13
N SER A 1040 11.65 8.12 16.16
CA SER A 1040 11.04 7.53 17.35
C SER A 1040 12.06 6.90 18.32
N GLN A 1041 13.31 6.70 17.89
CA GLN A 1041 14.37 6.05 18.68
C GLN A 1041 15.47 7.03 19.10
N LYS A 1042 16.00 6.84 20.31
CA LYS A 1042 17.11 7.63 20.89
C LYS A 1042 18.48 7.23 20.36
#